data_AF-A0A916YWG0-F1
#
_entry.id   AF-A0A916YWG0-F1
#
_cell.length_a   1.000
_cell.length_b   1.000
_cell.length_c   1.000
_cell.angle_alpha   90.00
_cell.angle_beta   90.00
_cell.angle_gamma   90.00
#
_symmetry.space_group_name_H-M   'P 1'
#
loop_
_entity.id
_entity.type
_entity.pdbx_description
1 polymer ?
#
loop_
_entity_poly.entity_id
_entity_poly.type
_entity_poly.pdbx_seq_one_letter_code
_entity_poly.pdbx_strand_id
1 'polypeptide(L)'
;MTGQRIAFTGRKAMLKKGGAALIMLLTFSLLGSLVPAGSMLPAPSTASADGEVSYGNLAGMDDLGRILPRDGQVPAERSGKYVGIFYFLWMGSHGTAGPYDVTQIRATDPGAVNNGSSPLWGALQAWHFWGKPLYDYYLSDDAWVLRKHVQMLTDAKVDFLVFDATNAFTYKTVYDKLFAIMDEYRLKGYKVPKVAFYTNSSSGTTITSLYNDIYAPGRYPELWFNWKGKPLMIGDPTQVSTTIRNFFTFRLNQWPNEAQKTNGFPWIEFQRPQRVFYNDQSEKEIINVSVAQHQDTISMSDTPFYGYGQNWGRNYHNGANDNTAGAVNWGYNAVEQWDYAISQDPQIIFVTGWNEWVAQRQPADTASRPIKFVDAATLEFSRDIEPMSGGYGDNYYMQMMGYIRKFKGLSPQLTPSAKKTITINTDFTQWDNVTPEYRDYTGDTVARNNSGWGSATYTNNTGRNDFDIMKVARDDNNLYFYASTVNPITAYTDAKWMRLLINTDGNSSNGWKGYDYIINRSGTTATTATVEQSTGGWNWTPAGTVNYKLSGNKIHFAIPRSMIGLGSLSSPMTIQFKWSDNMQTDGNVMDFYVNGDTAPFGRLNYVYTEAPALPAPPLDVKAGSGNAQVNLNWSPIVGATSYNVKRSLTAGGPYTTISTAGSVTTPSYADTGLTNGTTYYYVVSAVKTAAGESMNSSEVSAVPMTYTSGKDWNFNTNGNLEGWSMVNQATGSVSGGLLSITSSGGDPFIHSPDSLGITNPWLNRYIRVRMQNGTGNAQGQIYFTTTADSSWTEAKSKKFTISTSSGYNEYVIDMGTNAAWIGTIKQIRFDPSQAAGSIGVDYIRITSPSGTGTMYHSANGFSSTQGANQWSYKYSADLVSYTNMTWSSANSRWEGASSLIANTWQHPNNASKAVRAWTAPTTGTINIVGNARKSATSTLGNGVNVKVLKNTTQIWPATGWQLIGAANTTGYNFSINTSVSTGDVLYFIVDANGEHSYDTTDVGAAINYQ
;
A
#
# COMPACT_ATOMS: atom_id res chain seq x y z
N MET A 1 34.37 54.73 32.17
CA MET A 1 34.68 55.29 33.51
C MET A 1 34.51 54.20 34.57
N THR A 2 34.85 54.45 35.83
CA THR A 2 35.10 53.43 36.89
C THR A 2 33.94 53.20 37.88
N GLY A 3 33.89 51.99 38.47
CA GLY A 3 32.96 51.56 39.55
C GLY A 3 32.48 50.11 39.30
N GLN A 4 32.81 49.03 40.03
CA GLN A 4 33.12 48.76 41.46
C GLN A 4 31.95 49.01 42.42
N ARG A 5 31.58 48.14 43.41
CA ARG A 5 32.06 46.81 43.93
C ARG A 5 30.86 46.15 44.71
N ILE A 6 30.67 44.83 44.89
CA ILE A 6 31.33 43.83 45.82
C ILE A 6 31.28 44.30 47.30
N ALA A 7 30.83 43.56 48.35
CA ALA A 7 30.32 42.18 48.56
C ALA A 7 29.52 42.04 49.92
N PHE A 8 29.75 40.95 50.72
CA PHE A 8 29.22 40.51 52.05
C PHE A 8 27.99 39.55 52.03
N THR A 9 27.86 38.43 52.80
CA THR A 9 28.73 37.53 53.64
C THR A 9 28.01 36.15 53.87
N GLY A 10 28.47 35.09 54.58
CA GLY A 10 29.68 34.90 55.41
C GLY A 10 30.03 33.50 56.03
N ARG A 11 29.21 32.42 55.93
CA ARG A 11 29.41 31.02 56.46
C ARG A 11 29.09 30.69 57.95
N LYS A 12 28.87 29.38 58.20
CA LYS A 12 28.82 28.58 59.48
C LYS A 12 27.52 28.71 60.31
N ALA A 13 26.98 27.67 60.96
CA ALA A 13 27.22 26.19 61.01
C ALA A 13 25.91 25.49 61.54
N MET A 14 25.74 24.19 61.85
CA MET A 14 26.63 23.03 62.10
C MET A 14 26.14 21.72 61.42
N LEU A 15 25.69 20.68 62.16
CA LEU A 15 25.36 19.32 61.69
C LEU A 15 24.13 18.73 62.43
N LYS A 16 23.39 17.83 61.77
CA LYS A 16 23.21 16.44 62.25
C LYS A 16 22.72 15.48 61.14
N LYS A 17 23.13 14.21 61.30
CA LYS A 17 22.89 12.97 60.53
C LYS A 17 21.45 12.83 59.97
N GLY A 18 21.17 12.13 58.88
CA GLY A 18 21.94 11.26 57.95
C GLY A 18 20.94 10.55 56.99
N GLY A 19 21.28 9.68 56.04
CA GLY A 19 22.57 9.16 55.56
C GLY A 19 22.42 8.68 54.10
N ALA A 20 23.51 8.19 53.47
CA ALA A 20 23.58 8.02 52.01
C ALA A 20 22.75 6.85 51.44
N ALA A 21 22.28 7.03 50.19
CA ALA A 21 21.96 5.92 49.29
C ALA A 21 23.23 5.46 48.55
N LEU A 22 23.27 4.20 48.08
CA LEU A 22 23.36 3.82 46.64
C LEU A 22 23.53 2.27 46.49
N ILE A 23 23.18 1.75 45.30
CA ILE A 23 23.54 0.42 44.72
C ILE A 23 22.97 -0.84 45.43
N MET A 24 22.04 -1.53 44.75
CA MET A 24 22.34 -2.85 44.14
C MET A 24 21.27 -3.30 43.12
N LEU A 25 21.68 -4.18 42.20
CA LEU A 25 20.80 -4.94 41.31
C LEU A 25 20.04 -6.00 42.12
N LEU A 26 18.92 -6.51 41.58
CA LEU A 26 18.59 -7.93 41.74
C LEU A 26 17.64 -8.43 40.63
N THR A 27 17.71 -9.73 40.37
CA THR A 27 16.97 -10.50 39.37
C THR A 27 16.09 -11.57 40.07
N PHE A 28 15.43 -12.41 39.27
CA PHE A 28 14.69 -13.63 39.67
C PHE A 28 13.28 -13.46 40.25
N SER A 29 12.63 -14.60 40.52
CA SER A 29 11.28 -14.90 40.00
C SER A 29 10.41 -15.82 40.85
N LEU A 30 9.11 -15.87 40.49
CA LEU A 30 8.11 -16.94 40.73
C LEU A 30 7.32 -16.95 42.06
N LEU A 31 6.02 -17.30 41.92
CA LEU A 31 5.05 -17.85 42.90
C LEU A 31 4.80 -17.03 44.20
N GLY A 32 3.64 -16.46 44.50
CA GLY A 32 2.28 -16.66 43.98
C GLY A 32 1.25 -16.73 45.12
N SER A 33 0.21 -15.89 45.08
CA SER A 33 -1.03 -16.04 45.87
C SER A 33 -2.19 -15.29 45.21
N LEU A 34 -3.41 -15.84 45.30
CA LEU A 34 -4.55 -15.52 44.43
C LEU A 34 -5.18 -14.13 44.64
N VAL A 35 -5.68 -13.56 43.54
CA VAL A 35 -6.78 -12.56 43.49
C VAL A 35 -7.73 -12.98 42.35
N PRO A 36 -9.07 -12.82 42.45
CA PRO A 36 -10.00 -13.44 41.50
C PRO A 36 -9.96 -12.84 40.08
N ALA A 37 -10.29 -13.67 39.08
CA ALA A 37 -10.40 -13.25 37.70
C ALA A 37 -11.70 -12.46 37.44
N GLY A 38 -11.56 -11.26 36.85
CA GLY A 38 -12.66 -10.45 36.34
C GLY A 38 -12.28 -9.85 34.99
N SER A 39 -13.08 -10.14 33.96
CA SER A 39 -13.02 -9.57 32.60
C SER A 39 -11.61 -9.31 32.01
N MET A 40 -11.08 -10.28 31.24
CA MET A 40 -10.08 -9.94 30.23
C MET A 40 -10.68 -8.91 29.26
N LEU A 41 -9.93 -7.84 28.96
CA LEU A 41 -10.25 -6.96 27.85
C LEU A 41 -10.20 -7.76 26.54
N PRO A 42 -11.07 -7.48 25.55
CA PRO A 42 -10.94 -8.08 24.22
C PRO A 42 -9.56 -7.77 23.63
N ALA A 43 -8.98 -8.74 22.93
CA ALA A 43 -7.82 -8.46 22.09
C ALA A 43 -8.20 -7.37 21.06
N PRO A 44 -7.30 -6.40 20.76
CA PRO A 44 -7.62 -5.33 19.83
C PRO A 44 -8.02 -5.90 18.46
N SER A 45 -9.11 -5.38 17.90
CA SER A 45 -9.49 -5.67 16.52
C SER A 45 -8.40 -5.18 15.57
N THR A 46 -8.30 -5.79 14.39
CA THR A 46 -7.32 -5.44 13.37
C THR A 46 -7.67 -4.12 12.69
N ALA A 47 -7.40 -3.01 13.37
CA ALA A 47 -7.29 -1.70 12.77
C ALA A 47 -6.15 -1.66 11.73
N SER A 48 -6.11 -0.62 10.90
CA SER A 48 -4.91 -0.29 10.13
C SER A 48 -3.74 -0.02 11.10
N ALA A 49 -2.54 -0.51 10.76
CA ALA A 49 -1.45 -0.73 11.71
C ALA A 49 -1.00 0.52 12.51
N ASP A 50 -1.21 1.72 11.97
CA ASP A 50 -0.75 2.99 12.55
C ASP A 50 -1.88 4.01 12.82
N GLY A 51 -3.17 3.63 12.66
CA GLY A 51 -4.31 4.54 12.89
C GLY A 51 -4.38 5.78 11.96
N GLU A 52 -3.62 5.75 10.87
CA GLU A 52 -3.26 6.93 10.07
C GLU A 52 -4.40 7.50 9.20
N VAL A 53 -4.48 8.82 9.09
CA VAL A 53 -5.47 9.53 8.25
C VAL A 53 -5.24 9.24 6.76
N SER A 54 -6.18 8.53 6.13
CA SER A 54 -6.14 8.29 4.68
C SER A 54 -6.49 9.56 3.89
N TYR A 55 -5.46 10.20 3.33
CA TYR A 55 -5.61 11.36 2.46
C TYR A 55 -6.46 11.09 1.19
N GLY A 56 -6.51 9.83 0.72
CA GLY A 56 -7.41 9.41 -0.37
C GLY A 56 -8.90 9.57 -0.03
N ASN A 57 -9.24 9.51 1.26
CA ASN A 57 -10.59 9.74 1.79
C ASN A 57 -10.88 11.22 2.12
N LEU A 58 -10.03 12.17 1.72
CA LEU A 58 -10.27 13.61 1.90
C LEU A 58 -10.58 14.29 0.55
N ALA A 59 -11.76 14.88 0.45
CA ALA A 59 -12.15 15.81 -0.61
C ALA A 59 -12.27 17.25 -0.06
N GLY A 60 -12.59 18.20 -0.93
CA GLY A 60 -12.79 19.61 -0.57
C GLY A 60 -12.86 20.50 -1.80
N MET A 61 -13.33 21.72 -1.62
CA MET A 61 -13.56 22.70 -2.69
C MET A 61 -13.42 24.13 -2.15
N ASP A 62 -12.85 25.04 -2.95
CA ASP A 62 -12.69 26.46 -2.60
C ASP A 62 -13.85 27.37 -3.12
N ASP A 63 -13.76 28.68 -2.92
CA ASP A 63 -14.81 29.62 -3.35
C ASP A 63 -14.86 29.89 -4.86
N LEU A 64 -13.92 29.34 -5.63
CA LEU A 64 -13.90 29.40 -7.09
C LEU A 64 -14.44 28.10 -7.71
N GLY A 65 -14.96 27.18 -6.89
CA GLY A 65 -15.47 25.88 -7.34
C GLY A 65 -14.36 24.88 -7.69
N ARG A 66 -13.10 25.15 -7.32
CA ARG A 66 -11.98 24.27 -7.65
C ARG A 66 -11.96 23.08 -6.69
N ILE A 67 -12.32 21.90 -7.20
CA ILE A 67 -12.39 20.66 -6.43
C ILE A 67 -10.98 20.07 -6.29
N LEU A 68 -10.63 19.61 -5.08
CA LEU A 68 -9.40 18.85 -4.84
C LEU A 68 -9.43 17.52 -5.62
N PRO A 69 -8.39 17.19 -6.42
CA PRO A 69 -8.35 15.92 -7.12
C PRO A 69 -8.28 14.75 -6.14
N ARG A 70 -8.92 13.64 -6.51
CA ARG A 70 -9.04 12.42 -5.70
C ARG A 70 -8.18 11.28 -6.25
N ASP A 71 -8.18 10.17 -5.54
CA ASP A 71 -7.68 8.89 -6.05
C ASP A 71 -8.22 8.58 -7.47
N GLY A 72 -7.39 7.97 -8.31
CA GLY A 72 -7.63 7.76 -9.74
C GLY A 72 -7.57 9.00 -10.63
N GLN A 73 -7.53 10.23 -10.09
CA GLN A 73 -7.39 11.49 -10.87
C GLN A 73 -5.98 12.08 -10.84
N VAL A 74 -5.11 11.58 -9.95
CA VAL A 74 -3.69 11.89 -9.82
C VAL A 74 -2.89 10.57 -9.77
N PRO A 75 -1.55 10.59 -9.89
CA PRO A 75 -0.74 9.40 -9.67
C PRO A 75 -1.02 8.74 -8.32
N ALA A 76 -0.77 7.43 -8.22
CA ALA A 76 -0.58 6.78 -6.93
C ALA A 76 0.61 7.40 -6.20
N GLU A 77 0.61 7.34 -4.85
CA GLU A 77 1.61 7.99 -4.01
C GLU A 77 3.07 7.65 -4.39
N ARG A 78 3.88 8.70 -4.60
CA ARG A 78 5.21 8.64 -5.20
C ARG A 78 6.29 8.78 -4.12
N SER A 79 7.11 7.75 -3.95
CA SER A 79 8.30 7.79 -3.10
C SER A 79 9.33 8.81 -3.60
N GLY A 80 10.00 9.52 -2.70
CA GLY A 80 11.10 10.43 -3.04
C GLY A 80 10.67 11.78 -3.64
N LYS A 81 9.41 12.18 -3.43
CA LYS A 81 8.84 13.46 -3.89
C LYS A 81 8.35 14.25 -2.68
N TYR A 82 8.95 15.41 -2.45
CA TYR A 82 8.73 16.22 -1.25
C TYR A 82 8.26 17.63 -1.59
N VAL A 83 7.43 18.20 -0.72
CA VAL A 83 7.04 19.61 -0.77
C VAL A 83 7.42 20.28 0.54
N GLY A 84 8.28 21.28 0.46
CA GLY A 84 8.62 22.15 1.58
C GLY A 84 7.91 23.50 1.45
N ILE A 85 7.72 24.21 2.57
CA ILE A 85 7.19 25.58 2.59
C ILE A 85 8.04 26.51 3.46
N PHE A 86 8.21 27.77 3.04
CA PHE A 86 8.85 28.80 3.84
C PHE A 86 7.90 29.26 4.95
N TYR A 87 8.35 29.25 6.21
CA TYR A 87 7.53 29.55 7.39
C TYR A 87 8.22 30.57 8.30
N PHE A 88 7.46 31.53 8.80
CA PHE A 88 7.97 32.76 9.41
C PHE A 88 7.64 32.80 10.90
N LEU A 89 8.68 32.85 11.73
CA LEU A 89 8.61 32.71 13.19
C LEU A 89 8.58 34.06 13.94
N TRP A 90 8.61 35.19 13.23
CA TRP A 90 9.12 36.44 13.77
C TRP A 90 8.14 37.61 13.88
N MET A 91 6.87 37.43 13.47
CA MET A 91 5.88 38.49 13.51
C MET A 91 5.62 38.93 14.95
N GLY A 92 5.82 40.23 15.20
CA GLY A 92 5.78 40.85 16.54
C GLY A 92 7.12 40.87 17.29
N SER A 93 8.10 40.02 16.92
CA SER A 93 9.41 39.95 17.60
C SER A 93 10.24 41.24 17.44
N HIS A 94 9.98 42.00 16.38
CA HIS A 94 10.70 43.24 16.03
C HIS A 94 9.85 44.51 16.25
N GLY A 95 8.80 44.41 17.10
CA GLY A 95 7.90 45.50 17.47
C GLY A 95 6.49 45.36 16.89
N THR A 96 5.50 45.85 17.63
CA THR A 96 4.05 45.68 17.39
C THR A 96 3.29 46.99 17.20
N ALA A 97 3.96 48.08 16.82
CA ALA A 97 3.28 49.36 16.54
C ALA A 97 2.30 49.24 15.35
N GLY A 98 1.15 49.90 15.45
CA GLY A 98 0.02 49.74 14.52
C GLY A 98 -1.20 49.09 15.18
N PRO A 99 -1.91 48.17 14.52
CA PRO A 99 -1.63 47.61 13.20
C PRO A 99 -1.78 48.65 12.08
N TYR A 100 -0.85 48.60 11.12
CA TYR A 100 -0.94 49.30 9.83
C TYR A 100 -1.18 48.22 8.76
N ASP A 101 -2.17 48.40 7.87
CA ASP A 101 -2.47 47.48 6.76
C ASP A 101 -2.37 48.25 5.44
N VAL A 102 -1.44 47.84 4.57
CA VAL A 102 -1.13 48.52 3.30
C VAL A 102 -2.30 48.49 2.32
N THR A 103 -3.09 47.42 2.32
CA THR A 103 -4.30 47.32 1.49
C THR A 103 -5.40 48.27 2.00
N GLN A 104 -5.58 48.39 3.32
CA GLN A 104 -6.54 49.34 3.92
C GLN A 104 -6.08 50.80 3.78
N ILE A 105 -4.79 51.08 3.91
CA ILE A 105 -4.21 52.42 3.66
C ILE A 105 -4.48 52.84 2.21
N ARG A 106 -4.18 51.97 1.23
CA ARG A 106 -4.44 52.25 -0.20
C ARG A 106 -5.92 52.36 -0.55
N ALA A 107 -6.80 51.67 0.18
CA ALA A 107 -8.25 51.81 0.02
C ALA A 107 -8.80 53.10 0.65
N THR A 108 -8.14 53.62 1.69
CA THR A 108 -8.53 54.86 2.40
C THR A 108 -8.03 56.11 1.66
N ASP A 109 -6.78 56.09 1.20
CA ASP A 109 -6.16 57.14 0.38
C ASP A 109 -5.23 56.50 -0.67
N PRO A 110 -5.70 56.32 -1.92
CA PRO A 110 -4.86 55.85 -3.03
C PRO A 110 -3.65 56.75 -3.30
N GLY A 111 -3.72 58.04 -2.95
CA GLY A 111 -2.65 59.02 -3.07
C GLY A 111 -1.54 58.85 -2.04
N ALA A 112 -1.79 58.13 -0.92
CA ALA A 112 -0.84 57.94 0.17
C ALA A 112 0.48 57.31 -0.31
N VAL A 113 0.44 56.45 -1.34
CA VAL A 113 1.62 55.83 -1.98
C VAL A 113 2.64 56.85 -2.50
N ASN A 114 2.18 58.05 -2.86
CA ASN A 114 3.00 59.16 -3.33
C ASN A 114 3.27 60.21 -2.23
N ASN A 115 2.82 59.97 -0.99
CA ASN A 115 2.96 60.88 0.14
C ASN A 115 3.56 60.17 1.36
N GLY A 116 4.90 60.16 1.45
CA GLY A 116 5.64 59.61 2.59
C GLY A 116 5.35 60.30 3.93
N SER A 117 4.78 61.50 3.91
CA SER A 117 4.37 62.26 5.10
C SER A 117 2.91 62.00 5.50
N SER A 118 2.18 61.13 4.79
CA SER A 118 0.82 60.75 5.18
C SER A 118 0.85 59.99 6.51
N PRO A 119 0.06 60.38 7.52
CA PRO A 119 0.07 59.77 8.86
C PRO A 119 -0.40 58.30 8.84
N LEU A 120 -1.07 57.87 7.76
CA LEU A 120 -1.54 56.50 7.55
C LEU A 120 -0.39 55.48 7.58
N TRP A 121 0.83 55.87 7.16
CA TRP A 121 2.02 55.00 7.11
C TRP A 121 2.83 54.94 8.42
N GLY A 122 2.32 55.50 9.51
CA GLY A 122 3.02 55.52 10.80
C GLY A 122 4.44 56.09 10.73
N ALA A 123 5.33 55.50 11.54
CA ALA A 123 6.75 55.83 11.55
C ALA A 123 7.55 55.04 10.50
N LEU A 124 8.73 55.53 10.12
CA LEU A 124 9.74 54.69 9.49
C LEU A 124 10.14 53.54 10.42
N GLN A 125 10.56 52.40 9.86
CA GLN A 125 10.88 51.16 10.55
C GLN A 125 9.70 50.49 11.29
N ALA A 126 8.49 51.05 11.24
CA ALA A 126 7.27 50.36 11.66
C ALA A 126 6.88 49.25 10.68
N TRP A 127 6.40 48.14 11.20
CA TRP A 127 5.93 46.99 10.43
C TRP A 127 4.48 47.19 9.98
N HIS A 128 4.18 46.81 8.74
CA HIS A 128 2.88 46.95 8.11
C HIS A 128 2.43 45.60 7.55
N PHE A 129 1.19 45.21 7.79
CA PHE A 129 0.53 44.08 7.17
C PHE A 129 0.27 44.36 5.68
N TRP A 130 0.53 43.41 4.78
CA TRP A 130 0.12 43.57 3.37
C TRP A 130 -1.40 43.42 3.19
N GLY A 131 -2.07 42.75 4.14
CA GLY A 131 -3.51 42.55 4.26
C GLY A 131 -3.87 41.86 5.58
N LYS A 132 -5.16 41.65 5.87
CA LYS A 132 -5.61 41.06 7.13
C LYS A 132 -5.60 39.51 7.12
N PRO A 133 -4.88 38.83 8.04
CA PRO A 133 -4.98 37.37 8.20
C PRO A 133 -6.38 36.92 8.63
N LEU A 134 -6.72 35.66 8.36
CA LEU A 134 -7.97 35.08 8.87
C LEU A 134 -8.04 35.10 10.39
N TYR A 135 -6.89 34.88 11.06
CA TYR A 135 -6.78 34.79 12.52
C TYR A 135 -6.51 36.14 13.22
N ASP A 136 -6.97 37.24 12.58
CA ASP A 136 -6.69 38.64 12.95
C ASP A 136 -5.19 38.99 12.91
N TYR A 137 -4.81 40.18 13.39
CA TYR A 137 -3.40 40.64 13.38
C TYR A 137 -2.60 39.97 14.52
N TYR A 138 -2.43 38.66 14.42
CA TYR A 138 -1.83 37.83 15.46
C TYR A 138 -0.30 38.03 15.56
N LEU A 139 0.29 37.53 16.66
CA LEU A 139 1.74 37.48 16.88
C LEU A 139 2.22 36.04 16.66
N SER A 140 3.42 35.83 16.11
CA SER A 140 3.90 34.46 15.77
C SER A 140 3.95 33.49 16.96
N ASP A 141 3.87 33.96 18.20
CA ASP A 141 3.86 33.14 19.40
C ASP A 141 2.45 32.71 19.88
N ASP A 142 1.37 33.10 19.18
CA ASP A 142 0.00 32.69 19.46
C ASP A 142 -0.19 31.17 19.22
N ALA A 143 -0.18 30.40 20.32
CA ALA A 143 -0.25 28.95 20.29
C ALA A 143 -1.57 28.40 19.70
N TRP A 144 -2.63 29.21 19.68
CA TRP A 144 -3.90 28.82 19.05
C TRP A 144 -3.78 28.86 17.52
N VAL A 145 -3.14 29.91 16.97
CA VAL A 145 -2.88 30.02 15.52
C VAL A 145 -1.88 28.95 15.07
N LEU A 146 -0.80 28.73 15.84
CA LEU A 146 0.19 27.69 15.55
C LEU A 146 -0.41 26.28 15.45
N ARG A 147 -1.47 25.96 16.23
CA ARG A 147 -2.21 24.69 16.08
C ARG A 147 -2.87 24.57 14.71
N LYS A 148 -3.70 25.56 14.35
CA LYS A 148 -4.44 25.56 13.08
C LYS A 148 -3.49 25.51 11.87
N HIS A 149 -2.33 26.17 11.96
CA HIS A 149 -1.24 26.07 10.96
C HIS A 149 -0.68 24.65 10.81
N VAL A 150 -0.36 23.97 11.91
CA VAL A 150 0.17 22.59 11.85
C VAL A 150 -0.89 21.64 11.28
N GLN A 151 -2.15 21.80 11.65
CA GLN A 151 -3.26 21.01 11.10
C GLN A 151 -3.37 21.17 9.57
N MET A 152 -3.48 22.41 9.09
CA MET A 152 -3.57 22.70 7.64
C MET A 152 -2.37 22.16 6.85
N LEU A 153 -1.14 22.38 7.34
CA LEU A 153 0.07 21.95 6.64
C LEU A 153 0.24 20.42 6.66
N THR A 154 -0.25 19.74 7.70
CA THR A 154 -0.33 18.27 7.78
C THR A 154 -1.37 17.71 6.80
N ASP A 155 -2.56 18.31 6.74
CA ASP A 155 -3.65 17.92 5.82
C ASP A 155 -3.27 18.13 4.35
N ALA A 156 -2.49 19.18 4.07
CA ALA A 156 -1.94 19.46 2.75
C ALA A 156 -0.79 18.53 2.32
N LYS A 157 -0.32 17.62 3.19
CA LYS A 157 0.85 16.75 2.98
C LYS A 157 2.16 17.50 2.72
N VAL A 158 2.37 18.66 3.36
CA VAL A 158 3.66 19.38 3.34
C VAL A 158 4.67 18.58 4.19
N ASP A 159 5.81 18.23 3.59
CA ASP A 159 6.79 17.35 4.25
C ASP A 159 7.68 18.10 5.24
N PHE A 160 7.95 19.38 5.00
CA PHE A 160 8.78 20.19 5.90
C PHE A 160 8.52 21.69 5.84
N LEU A 161 8.71 22.34 6.99
CA LEU A 161 8.79 23.78 7.14
C LEU A 161 10.28 24.19 7.08
N VAL A 162 10.58 25.20 6.28
CA VAL A 162 11.86 25.90 6.33
C VAL A 162 11.64 27.17 7.14
N PHE A 163 12.34 27.30 8.28
CA PHE A 163 12.24 28.49 9.12
C PHE A 163 13.20 29.58 8.66
N ASP A 164 12.67 30.81 8.53
CA ASP A 164 13.48 32.00 8.27
C ASP A 164 14.35 32.36 9.49
N ALA A 165 15.66 32.16 9.32
CA ALA A 165 16.72 32.71 10.15
C ALA A 165 17.76 33.45 9.28
N THR A 166 17.34 33.96 8.11
CA THR A 166 18.23 34.60 7.12
C THR A 166 18.92 35.83 7.70
N ASN A 167 18.25 36.56 8.59
CA ASN A 167 18.74 37.75 9.27
C ASN A 167 19.37 37.46 10.64
N ALA A 168 20.02 36.30 10.79
CA ALA A 168 20.77 35.81 11.95
C ALA A 168 19.99 35.51 13.25
N PHE A 169 18.78 36.05 13.42
CA PHE A 169 17.87 35.72 14.52
C PHE A 169 17.25 34.32 14.35
N THR A 170 17.06 33.60 15.47
CA THR A 170 16.54 32.21 15.46
C THR A 170 15.13 32.04 16.01
N TYR A 171 14.58 33.04 16.70
CA TYR A 171 13.19 33.07 17.21
C TYR A 171 12.79 31.91 18.15
N LYS A 172 13.70 31.57 19.08
CA LYS A 172 13.57 30.44 20.02
C LYS A 172 12.21 30.31 20.71
N THR A 173 11.66 31.40 21.26
CA THR A 173 10.35 31.39 21.95
C THR A 173 9.22 30.86 21.07
N VAL A 174 9.31 31.05 19.75
CA VAL A 174 8.29 30.61 18.79
C VAL A 174 8.55 29.18 18.31
N TYR A 175 9.80 28.80 17.96
CA TYR A 175 10.03 27.39 17.60
C TYR A 175 9.89 26.44 18.78
N ASP A 176 10.15 26.87 20.03
CA ASP A 176 9.88 26.04 21.21
C ASP A 176 8.38 25.74 21.35
N LYS A 177 7.51 26.74 21.16
CA LYS A 177 6.04 26.57 21.14
C LYS A 177 5.58 25.69 19.97
N LEU A 178 6.09 25.95 18.77
CA LEU A 178 5.73 25.22 17.55
C LEU A 178 6.19 23.75 17.61
N PHE A 179 7.41 23.46 18.08
CA PHE A 179 7.88 22.09 18.29
C PHE A 179 7.01 21.33 19.29
N ALA A 180 6.60 21.94 20.39
CA ALA A 180 5.71 21.29 21.35
C ALA A 180 4.35 20.91 20.74
N ILE A 181 3.76 21.79 19.92
CA ILE A 181 2.50 21.53 19.20
C ILE A 181 2.68 20.44 18.12
N MET A 182 3.77 20.50 17.36
CA MET A 182 4.07 19.50 16.33
C MET A 182 4.34 18.11 16.95
N ASP A 183 5.06 18.05 18.08
CA ASP A 183 5.32 16.80 18.78
C ASP A 183 4.06 16.21 19.43
N GLU A 184 3.17 17.06 19.95
CA GLU A 184 1.85 16.63 20.46
C GLU A 184 1.01 15.93 19.37
N TYR A 185 0.88 16.54 18.19
CA TYR A 185 0.15 15.93 17.08
C TYR A 185 0.91 14.69 16.52
N ARG A 186 2.24 14.71 16.48
CA ARG A 186 3.04 13.51 16.13
C ARG A 186 2.77 12.34 17.08
N LEU A 187 2.68 12.60 18.39
CA LEU A 187 2.36 11.59 19.41
C LEU A 187 0.92 11.09 19.32
N LYS A 188 0.01 11.87 18.73
CA LYS A 188 -1.37 11.48 18.35
C LYS A 188 -1.44 10.71 17.02
N GLY A 189 -0.30 10.42 16.37
CA GLY A 189 -0.23 9.64 15.12
C GLY A 189 -0.20 10.48 13.83
N TYR A 190 -0.21 11.81 13.92
CA TYR A 190 -0.21 12.65 12.72
C TYR A 190 1.16 12.73 12.04
N LYS A 191 1.17 12.61 10.70
CA LYS A 191 2.33 12.86 9.83
C LYS A 191 2.62 14.37 9.68
N VAL A 192 2.86 15.04 10.81
CA VAL A 192 3.19 16.47 10.84
C VAL A 192 4.43 16.78 9.99
N PRO A 193 4.50 17.98 9.38
CA PRO A 193 5.69 18.46 8.70
C PRO A 193 6.95 18.32 9.58
N LYS A 194 8.09 18.14 8.94
CA LYS A 194 9.42 18.22 9.58
C LYS A 194 9.97 19.65 9.52
N VAL A 195 11.16 19.89 10.04
CA VAL A 195 11.75 21.24 10.13
C VAL A 195 13.19 21.32 9.64
N ALA A 196 13.53 22.43 9.00
CA ALA A 196 14.88 22.86 8.65
C ALA A 196 15.00 24.39 8.88
N PHE A 197 16.22 24.92 8.92
CA PHE A 197 16.46 26.37 9.05
C PHE A 197 17.19 26.91 7.82
N TYR A 198 16.82 28.13 7.42
CA TYR A 198 17.50 28.91 6.38
C TYR A 198 18.29 30.05 7.02
N THR A 199 19.62 30.04 6.84
CA THR A 199 20.54 31.08 7.34
C THR A 199 21.26 31.79 6.20
N ASN A 200 21.64 33.06 6.39
CA ASN A 200 22.32 33.84 5.37
C ASN A 200 23.31 34.84 6.02
N SER A 201 22.79 35.91 6.63
CA SER A 201 23.55 36.85 7.44
C SER A 201 24.14 36.13 8.65
N SER A 202 25.45 36.28 8.89
CA SER A 202 26.19 35.58 9.97
C SER A 202 25.99 34.05 10.02
N SER A 203 25.76 33.42 8.86
CA SER A 203 25.32 32.01 8.74
C SER A 203 26.05 31.04 9.69
N GLY A 204 27.39 31.01 9.69
CA GLY A 204 28.14 30.09 10.57
C GLY A 204 27.86 30.25 12.07
N THR A 205 27.68 31.49 12.55
CA THR A 205 27.32 31.79 13.94
C THR A 205 25.89 31.33 14.26
N THR A 206 24.94 31.61 13.36
CA THR A 206 23.53 31.23 13.53
C THR A 206 23.35 29.71 13.48
N ILE A 207 24.01 29.02 12.54
CA ILE A 207 24.04 27.54 12.49
C ILE A 207 24.66 26.97 13.77
N THR A 208 25.75 27.55 14.28
CA THR A 208 26.39 27.09 15.52
C THR A 208 25.47 27.28 16.75
N SER A 209 24.72 28.37 16.80
CA SER A 209 23.70 28.62 17.83
C SER A 209 22.58 27.55 17.78
N LEU A 210 22.00 27.33 16.59
CA LEU A 210 20.97 26.31 16.37
C LEU A 210 21.47 24.89 16.68
N TYR A 211 22.70 24.56 16.29
CA TYR A 211 23.33 23.27 16.59
C TYR A 211 23.44 23.04 18.09
N ASN A 212 23.93 24.03 18.84
CA ASN A 212 24.11 23.91 20.29
C ASN A 212 22.78 23.86 21.06
N ASP A 213 21.73 24.54 20.58
CA ASP A 213 20.42 24.59 21.26
C ASP A 213 19.51 23.40 20.95
N ILE A 214 19.45 22.96 19.68
CA ILE A 214 18.46 21.97 19.21
C ILE A 214 19.14 20.61 18.96
N TYR A 215 20.18 20.59 18.13
CA TYR A 215 20.65 19.37 17.48
C TYR A 215 21.64 18.56 18.32
N ALA A 216 22.65 19.21 18.91
CA ALA A 216 23.61 18.56 19.80
C ALA A 216 22.98 18.00 21.09
N PRO A 217 21.95 18.64 21.70
CA PRO A 217 21.20 18.07 22.82
C PRO A 217 20.16 17.01 22.43
N GLY A 218 19.92 16.76 21.12
CA GLY A 218 18.93 15.79 20.66
C GLY A 218 17.48 16.19 20.92
N ARG A 219 17.12 17.47 20.77
CA ARG A 219 15.75 17.95 20.99
C ARG A 219 14.87 17.75 19.76
N TYR A 220 13.77 17.02 19.94
CA TYR A 220 12.77 16.69 18.91
C TYR A 220 13.36 16.09 17.60
N PRO A 221 14.18 15.02 17.68
CA PRO A 221 14.82 14.41 16.50
C PRO A 221 13.79 13.96 15.45
N GLU A 222 12.62 13.48 15.89
CA GLU A 222 11.53 13.03 15.03
C GLU A 222 10.79 14.17 14.30
N LEU A 223 11.13 15.43 14.58
CA LEU A 223 10.69 16.61 13.83
C LEU A 223 11.75 17.11 12.83
N TRP A 224 13.01 16.67 12.89
CA TRP A 224 14.05 17.17 11.97
C TRP A 224 13.83 16.65 10.54
N PHE A 225 13.93 17.53 9.53
CA PHE A 225 13.86 17.09 8.13
C PHE A 225 15.20 16.50 7.71
N ASN A 226 15.28 15.16 7.64
CA ASN A 226 16.49 14.45 7.27
C ASN A 226 16.66 14.35 5.74
N TRP A 227 17.51 15.18 5.16
CA TRP A 227 17.88 15.11 3.74
C TRP A 227 19.10 14.21 3.52
N LYS A 228 18.99 13.27 2.58
CA LYS A 228 20.05 12.30 2.21
C LYS A 228 20.73 11.62 3.45
N GLY A 229 19.94 11.36 4.50
CA GLY A 229 20.36 10.64 5.71
C GLY A 229 20.81 11.49 6.93
N LYS A 230 20.74 12.82 6.87
CA LYS A 230 21.09 13.74 7.99
C LYS A 230 20.16 14.97 8.03
N PRO A 231 20.04 15.69 9.15
CA PRO A 231 19.20 16.89 9.20
C PRO A 231 19.62 17.93 8.15
N LEU A 232 18.65 18.57 7.50
CA LEU A 232 18.88 19.62 6.50
C LEU A 232 19.24 20.94 7.20
N MET A 233 20.31 21.56 6.74
CA MET A 233 20.66 22.95 7.07
C MET A 233 20.90 23.74 5.79
N ILE A 234 20.29 24.93 5.68
CA ILE A 234 20.47 25.83 4.54
C ILE A 234 21.36 27.00 4.98
N GLY A 235 22.51 27.16 4.34
CA GLY A 235 23.55 28.12 4.71
C GLY A 235 24.95 27.68 4.27
N ASP A 236 25.99 28.32 4.82
CA ASP A 236 27.36 28.12 4.38
C ASP A 236 28.13 27.08 5.25
N PRO A 237 28.45 25.89 4.72
CA PRO A 237 29.20 24.86 5.46
C PRO A 237 30.67 25.23 5.71
N THR A 238 31.23 26.23 5.02
CA THR A 238 32.62 26.64 5.21
C THR A 238 32.81 27.40 6.53
N GLN A 239 31.77 28.13 6.98
CA GLN A 239 31.78 28.98 8.17
C GLN A 239 31.59 28.22 9.50
N VAL A 240 31.38 26.90 9.46
CA VAL A 240 31.15 26.07 10.66
C VAL A 240 32.27 25.05 10.89
N SER A 241 32.38 24.56 12.13
CA SER A 241 33.36 23.53 12.50
C SER A 241 33.11 22.20 11.78
N THR A 242 34.15 21.37 11.65
CA THR A 242 34.06 20.04 11.02
C THR A 242 33.01 19.15 11.68
N THR A 243 32.82 19.24 13.01
CA THR A 243 31.77 18.51 13.74
C THR A 243 30.37 18.89 13.24
N ILE A 244 30.09 20.19 13.12
CA ILE A 244 28.82 20.72 12.64
C ILE A 244 28.63 20.39 11.16
N ARG A 245 29.68 20.58 10.34
CA ARG A 245 29.69 20.25 8.91
C ARG A 245 29.37 18.78 8.65
N ASN A 246 29.88 17.88 9.49
CA ASN A 246 29.66 16.44 9.37
C ASN A 246 28.29 16.00 9.92
N PHE A 247 27.64 16.79 10.78
CA PHE A 247 26.34 16.45 11.38
C PHE A 247 25.16 16.66 10.43
N PHE A 248 25.16 17.76 9.66
CA PHE A 248 24.08 18.11 8.73
C PHE A 248 24.30 17.59 7.30
N THR A 249 23.22 17.52 6.52
CA THR A 249 23.29 17.65 5.05
C THR A 249 23.08 19.12 4.72
N PHE A 250 24.06 19.74 4.06
CA PHE A 250 23.99 21.16 3.71
C PHE A 250 23.37 21.40 2.33
N ARG A 251 22.62 22.49 2.22
CA ARG A 251 22.34 23.18 0.96
C ARG A 251 22.76 24.64 1.07
N LEU A 252 23.30 25.20 0.00
CA LEU A 252 23.76 26.58 0.00
C LEU A 252 22.57 27.53 -0.08
N ASN A 253 22.61 28.60 0.69
CA ASN A 253 21.72 29.74 0.54
C ASN A 253 21.84 30.30 -0.90
N GLN A 254 20.71 30.41 -1.61
CA GLN A 254 20.60 30.96 -2.95
C GLN A 254 19.65 32.16 -2.97
N TRP A 255 20.20 33.34 -3.27
CA TRP A 255 19.45 34.55 -3.54
C TRP A 255 18.89 34.53 -4.99
N PRO A 256 17.76 35.21 -5.27
CA PRO A 256 17.24 35.33 -6.65
C PRO A 256 18.27 35.96 -7.60
N ASN A 257 18.96 37.02 -7.17
CA ASN A 257 19.75 37.90 -8.05
C ASN A 257 21.23 37.48 -8.23
N GLU A 258 21.64 36.32 -7.70
CA GLU A 258 23.00 35.79 -7.87
C GLU A 258 23.01 34.57 -8.82
N ALA A 259 24.21 34.21 -9.31
CA ALA A 259 24.40 33.03 -10.14
C ALA A 259 23.96 31.74 -9.41
N GLN A 260 23.49 30.75 -10.18
CA GLN A 260 23.00 29.49 -9.62
C GLN A 260 24.15 28.65 -9.04
N LYS A 261 23.98 28.23 -7.78
CA LYS A 261 24.89 27.37 -7.03
C LYS A 261 24.50 25.89 -7.18
N THR A 262 25.48 25.01 -7.37
CA THR A 262 25.31 23.56 -7.13
C THR A 262 24.92 23.34 -5.66
N ASN A 263 23.97 22.45 -5.38
CA ASN A 263 23.37 22.30 -4.05
C ASN A 263 22.73 23.59 -3.49
N GLY A 264 22.37 24.55 -4.34
CA GLY A 264 21.66 25.77 -3.94
C GLY A 264 20.19 25.52 -3.59
N PHE A 265 19.69 26.20 -2.56
CA PHE A 265 18.29 26.17 -2.13
C PHE A 265 17.69 27.57 -2.28
N PRO A 266 16.76 27.82 -3.22
CA PRO A 266 16.25 29.15 -3.53
C PRO A 266 15.44 29.75 -2.37
N TRP A 267 15.74 31.01 -2.03
CA TRP A 267 14.93 31.84 -1.14
C TRP A 267 13.65 32.36 -1.81
N ILE A 268 13.75 32.71 -3.11
CA ILE A 268 12.65 32.91 -4.07
C ILE A 268 13.25 32.90 -5.49
N GLU A 269 12.43 32.71 -6.52
CA GLU A 269 12.85 32.79 -7.92
C GLU A 269 12.31 34.02 -8.66
N PHE A 270 13.22 34.78 -9.28
CA PHE A 270 12.96 36.00 -10.05
C PHE A 270 13.14 35.79 -11.58
N GLN A 271 13.10 34.54 -12.05
CA GLN A 271 13.18 34.18 -13.47
C GLN A 271 11.89 33.48 -13.91
N ARG A 272 11.52 33.59 -15.19
CA ARG A 272 10.34 32.90 -15.77
C ARG A 272 10.73 32.20 -17.09
N PRO A 273 10.52 30.87 -17.21
CA PRO A 273 10.21 29.92 -16.14
C PRO A 273 11.28 29.94 -15.02
N GLN A 274 10.91 29.51 -13.81
CA GLN A 274 11.83 29.57 -12.68
C GLN A 274 13.01 28.57 -12.81
N ARG A 275 14.13 28.83 -12.13
CA ARG A 275 15.32 27.97 -12.24
C ARG A 275 15.08 26.58 -11.64
N VAL A 276 15.75 25.59 -12.22
CA VAL A 276 15.82 24.23 -11.71
C VAL A 276 17.17 24.04 -11.01
N PHE A 277 17.15 23.77 -9.71
CA PHE A 277 18.36 23.61 -8.90
C PHE A 277 18.84 22.17 -8.93
N TYR A 278 20.14 22.02 -9.15
CA TYR A 278 20.81 20.73 -9.29
C TYR A 278 21.72 20.46 -8.09
N ASN A 279 21.71 19.22 -7.62
CA ASN A 279 22.67 18.76 -6.61
C ASN A 279 24.03 18.41 -7.23
N ASP A 280 25.00 18.03 -6.40
CA ASP A 280 26.35 17.64 -6.84
C ASP A 280 26.40 16.32 -7.62
N GLN A 281 25.28 15.60 -7.73
CA GLN A 281 25.10 14.45 -8.63
C GLN A 281 24.42 14.84 -9.97
N SER A 282 24.16 16.13 -10.21
CA SER A 282 23.40 16.66 -11.36
C SER A 282 21.95 16.18 -11.46
N GLU A 283 21.35 15.72 -10.35
CA GLU A 283 19.90 15.45 -10.29
C GLU A 283 19.13 16.78 -10.19
N LYS A 284 17.94 16.87 -10.81
CA LYS A 284 16.99 17.97 -10.58
C LYS A 284 16.46 17.86 -9.14
N GLU A 285 16.99 18.66 -8.24
CA GLU A 285 16.68 18.52 -6.82
C GLU A 285 15.57 19.45 -6.34
N ILE A 286 15.66 20.76 -6.59
CA ILE A 286 14.71 21.74 -6.03
C ILE A 286 14.17 22.67 -7.13
N ILE A 287 12.88 22.97 -7.08
CA ILE A 287 12.24 24.07 -7.83
C ILE A 287 11.39 24.90 -6.86
N ASN A 288 11.50 26.23 -6.92
CA ASN A 288 10.64 27.13 -6.15
C ASN A 288 9.27 27.30 -6.82
N VAL A 289 8.23 27.54 -6.03
CA VAL A 289 6.95 28.09 -6.49
C VAL A 289 6.58 29.26 -5.58
N SER A 290 6.29 30.40 -6.18
CA SER A 290 5.74 31.58 -5.50
C SER A 290 4.37 31.93 -6.08
N VAL A 291 3.53 32.61 -5.29
CA VAL A 291 2.29 33.21 -5.80
C VAL A 291 2.51 34.61 -6.39
N ALA A 292 3.59 35.31 -5.99
CA ALA A 292 4.00 36.60 -6.57
C ALA A 292 5.52 36.78 -6.51
N GLN A 293 6.09 37.44 -7.53
CA GLN A 293 7.51 37.83 -7.58
C GLN A 293 7.76 38.95 -8.61
N HIS A 294 8.92 39.61 -8.58
CA HIS A 294 9.29 40.66 -9.53
C HIS A 294 10.76 40.51 -9.90
N GLN A 295 11.16 40.77 -11.15
CA GLN A 295 12.53 40.47 -11.58
C GLN A 295 13.57 41.49 -11.06
N ASP A 296 13.20 42.75 -10.92
CA ASP A 296 14.15 43.87 -10.88
C ASP A 296 14.63 44.24 -9.46
N THR A 297 13.86 43.89 -8.42
CA THR A 297 14.14 44.31 -7.03
C THR A 297 13.49 43.36 -6.01
N ILE A 298 14.14 43.18 -4.86
CA ILE A 298 13.55 42.50 -3.68
C ILE A 298 12.53 43.39 -2.93
N SER A 299 12.44 44.67 -3.30
CA SER A 299 11.54 45.64 -2.67
C SER A 299 10.14 45.51 -3.28
N MET A 300 9.32 44.59 -2.76
CA MET A 300 8.02 44.22 -3.39
C MET A 300 6.99 45.36 -3.48
N SER A 301 7.21 46.52 -2.86
CA SER A 301 6.39 47.70 -3.13
C SER A 301 6.87 48.55 -4.30
N ASP A 302 8.15 48.51 -4.66
CA ASP A 302 8.81 49.55 -5.48
C ASP A 302 8.35 49.51 -6.95
N THR A 303 8.68 48.45 -7.68
CA THR A 303 8.26 48.30 -9.08
C THR A 303 6.74 48.30 -9.27
N PRO A 304 5.90 47.70 -8.39
CA PRO A 304 4.45 47.75 -8.56
C PRO A 304 3.81 49.10 -8.18
N PHE A 305 4.30 49.82 -7.16
CA PHE A 305 3.67 51.10 -6.74
C PHE A 305 3.98 52.23 -7.72
N TYR A 306 5.13 52.18 -8.37
CA TYR A 306 5.62 53.24 -9.26
C TYR A 306 5.59 52.84 -10.74
N GLY A 307 4.94 51.72 -11.08
CA GLY A 307 4.51 51.39 -12.44
C GLY A 307 5.63 51.06 -13.43
N TYR A 308 6.70 50.41 -12.98
CA TYR A 308 7.85 50.06 -13.83
C TYR A 308 8.36 48.63 -13.54
N GLY A 309 9.33 48.16 -14.33
CA GLY A 309 9.88 46.80 -14.21
C GLY A 309 8.94 45.69 -14.68
N GLN A 310 9.31 44.43 -14.45
CA GLN A 310 8.41 43.29 -14.63
C GLN A 310 7.94 42.75 -13.27
N ASN A 311 6.64 42.91 -13.02
CA ASN A 311 5.96 42.46 -11.82
C ASN A 311 5.04 41.30 -12.19
N TRP A 312 5.25 40.11 -11.60
CA TRP A 312 4.39 38.95 -11.78
C TRP A 312 3.58 38.76 -10.48
N GLY A 313 2.44 39.43 -10.40
CA GLY A 313 1.52 39.35 -9.26
C GLY A 313 0.75 38.03 -9.23
N ARG A 314 -0.09 37.85 -8.21
CA ARG A 314 -0.98 36.66 -8.09
C ARG A 314 -1.87 36.41 -9.32
N ASN A 315 -2.25 37.49 -9.96
CA ASN A 315 -3.04 37.63 -11.18
C ASN A 315 -2.22 37.56 -12.48
N TYR A 316 -0.92 37.30 -12.45
CA TYR A 316 -0.12 37.21 -13.68
C TYR A 316 -0.41 35.93 -14.48
N HIS A 317 -0.78 36.09 -15.76
CA HIS A 317 -0.80 35.01 -16.74
C HIS A 317 -0.77 35.55 -18.18
N ASN A 318 -0.52 34.68 -19.15
CA ASN A 318 -0.55 35.03 -20.58
C ASN A 318 0.35 36.23 -20.97
N GLY A 319 1.37 36.55 -20.16
CA GLY A 319 2.30 37.66 -20.37
C GLY A 319 2.06 38.93 -19.54
N ALA A 320 0.93 39.06 -18.81
CA ALA A 320 0.57 40.28 -18.08
C ALA A 320 -0.16 40.01 -16.75
N ASN A 321 -0.26 41.02 -15.89
CA ASN A 321 -1.16 40.98 -14.72
C ASN A 321 -2.61 41.24 -15.16
N ASP A 322 -3.52 40.32 -14.86
CA ASP A 322 -4.95 40.52 -15.08
C ASP A 322 -5.52 41.47 -14.01
N ASN A 323 -5.91 42.67 -14.43
CA ASN A 323 -6.45 43.71 -13.56
C ASN A 323 -7.99 43.60 -13.37
N THR A 324 -8.64 42.53 -13.85
CA THR A 324 -10.08 42.34 -13.63
C THR A 324 -10.40 42.02 -12.17
N ALA A 325 -11.60 42.43 -11.74
CA ALA A 325 -12.04 42.27 -10.35
C ALA A 325 -12.11 40.79 -9.95
N GLY A 326 -11.27 40.39 -8.99
CA GLY A 326 -11.18 39.01 -8.50
C GLY A 326 -10.12 38.14 -9.17
N ALA A 327 -9.38 38.61 -10.18
CA ALA A 327 -8.27 37.87 -10.80
C ALA A 327 -7.22 37.40 -9.77
N VAL A 328 -6.93 38.25 -8.77
CA VAL A 328 -6.03 37.96 -7.63
C VAL A 328 -6.50 36.81 -6.72
N ASN A 329 -7.72 36.30 -6.89
CA ASN A 329 -8.21 35.11 -6.16
C ASN A 329 -7.87 33.79 -6.88
N TRP A 330 -7.66 33.82 -8.20
CA TRP A 330 -7.43 32.63 -9.01
C TRP A 330 -5.99 32.10 -8.92
N GLY A 331 -5.01 32.97 -8.63
CA GLY A 331 -3.63 32.54 -8.46
C GLY A 331 -3.02 31.99 -9.74
N TYR A 332 -3.29 32.62 -10.89
CA TYR A 332 -2.83 32.12 -12.18
C TYR A 332 -1.29 32.05 -12.28
N ASN A 333 -0.57 32.96 -11.62
CA ASN A 333 0.89 32.91 -11.55
C ASN A 333 1.37 31.63 -10.84
N ALA A 334 0.65 31.22 -9.79
CA ALA A 334 0.93 29.98 -9.08
C ALA A 334 0.59 28.75 -9.93
N VAL A 335 -0.46 28.79 -10.76
CA VAL A 335 -0.78 27.74 -11.73
C VAL A 335 0.39 27.53 -12.71
N GLU A 336 0.82 28.59 -13.40
CA GLU A 336 1.93 28.50 -14.36
C GLU A 336 3.22 27.97 -13.69
N GLN A 337 3.55 28.42 -12.48
CA GLN A 337 4.73 27.95 -11.75
C GLN A 337 4.60 26.50 -11.25
N TRP A 338 3.43 26.06 -10.78
CA TRP A 338 3.21 24.68 -10.33
C TRP A 338 3.22 23.69 -11.49
N ASP A 339 2.50 23.98 -12.58
CA ASP A 339 2.46 23.09 -13.75
C ASP A 339 3.87 23.00 -14.40
N TYR A 340 4.63 24.10 -14.44
CA TYR A 340 6.05 24.05 -14.83
C TYR A 340 6.90 23.22 -13.86
N ALA A 341 6.81 23.44 -12.54
CA ALA A 341 7.58 22.68 -11.56
C ALA A 341 7.29 21.17 -11.63
N ILE A 342 6.03 20.78 -11.83
CA ILE A 342 5.62 19.40 -12.05
C ILE A 342 6.17 18.86 -13.38
N SER A 343 6.15 19.63 -14.47
CA SER A 343 6.72 19.22 -15.77
C SER A 343 8.22 18.89 -15.72
N GLN A 344 8.94 19.48 -14.76
CA GLN A 344 10.37 19.24 -14.58
C GLN A 344 10.68 18.02 -13.69
N ASP A 345 9.70 17.56 -12.90
CA ASP A 345 9.74 16.45 -11.94
C ASP A 345 10.95 16.42 -10.97
N PRO A 346 11.20 17.50 -10.18
CA PRO A 346 12.29 17.56 -9.21
C PRO A 346 12.11 16.59 -8.02
N GLN A 347 13.09 16.48 -7.14
CA GLN A 347 12.93 15.76 -5.86
C GLN A 347 12.11 16.57 -4.83
N ILE A 348 12.25 17.89 -4.85
CA ILE A 348 11.62 18.86 -3.94
C ILE A 348 10.93 19.97 -4.76
N ILE A 349 9.69 20.31 -4.42
CA ILE A 349 9.11 21.62 -4.74
C ILE A 349 9.08 22.46 -3.45
N PHE A 350 9.54 23.71 -3.52
CA PHE A 350 9.62 24.61 -2.37
C PHE A 350 8.70 25.83 -2.52
N VAL A 351 7.64 25.88 -1.73
CA VAL A 351 6.64 26.95 -1.75
C VAL A 351 7.10 28.13 -0.90
N THR A 352 7.05 29.33 -1.46
CA THR A 352 7.41 30.58 -0.77
C THR A 352 6.20 31.50 -0.79
N GLY A 353 5.46 31.70 0.31
CA GLY A 353 5.61 31.09 1.64
C GLY A 353 4.30 31.09 2.44
N TRP A 354 4.29 30.54 3.65
CA TRP A 354 3.05 30.31 4.41
C TRP A 354 2.45 31.56 5.06
N ASN A 355 3.22 32.25 5.94
CA ASN A 355 2.69 33.25 6.89
C ASN A 355 3.57 34.52 7.05
N GLU A 356 4.05 35.08 5.94
CA GLU A 356 4.78 36.36 5.87
C GLU A 356 3.81 37.54 5.68
N TRP A 357 3.07 37.89 6.74
CA TRP A 357 2.03 38.92 6.65
C TRP A 357 2.53 40.36 6.70
N VAL A 358 3.71 40.60 7.28
CA VAL A 358 4.20 41.96 7.58
C VAL A 358 5.53 42.26 6.90
N ALA A 359 5.68 43.50 6.44
CA ALA A 359 6.93 44.06 5.94
C ALA A 359 7.31 45.33 6.72
N GLN A 360 8.61 45.56 6.93
CA GLN A 360 9.09 46.79 7.58
C GLN A 360 9.08 47.96 6.58
N ARG A 361 8.51 49.11 6.99
CA ARG A 361 8.58 50.35 6.22
C ARG A 361 10.02 50.88 6.21
N GLN A 362 10.71 50.68 5.09
CA GLN A 362 12.09 51.12 4.90
C GLN A 362 12.19 52.61 4.53
N PRO A 363 13.37 53.23 4.66
CA PRO A 363 13.67 54.52 4.04
C PRO A 363 13.41 54.50 2.52
N ALA A 364 12.94 55.62 1.99
CA ALA A 364 12.67 55.80 0.56
C ALA A 364 13.95 55.81 -0.29
N ASP A 365 13.93 55.19 -1.47
CA ASP A 365 15.06 55.22 -2.41
C ASP A 365 15.19 56.55 -3.15
N THR A 366 14.07 57.22 -3.44
CA THR A 366 14.03 58.57 -4.02
C THR A 366 12.86 59.37 -3.43
N ALA A 367 12.93 60.70 -3.45
CA ALA A 367 11.82 61.56 -3.03
C ALA A 367 10.53 61.33 -3.85
N SER A 368 10.68 60.87 -5.10
CA SER A 368 9.58 60.46 -5.99
C SER A 368 9.02 59.07 -5.70
N ARG A 369 9.67 58.26 -4.86
CA ARG A 369 9.27 56.90 -4.48
C ARG A 369 9.27 56.74 -2.96
N PRO A 370 8.38 57.45 -2.24
CA PRO A 370 8.50 57.68 -0.80
C PRO A 370 8.10 56.48 0.10
N ILE A 371 7.56 55.40 -0.47
CA ILE A 371 7.08 54.23 0.27
C ILE A 371 7.82 52.98 -0.19
N LYS A 372 8.51 52.32 0.76
CA LYS A 372 9.32 51.13 0.52
C LYS A 372 9.01 50.02 1.51
N PHE A 373 8.64 48.86 0.98
CA PHE A 373 8.53 47.58 1.67
C PHE A 373 9.35 46.53 0.92
N VAL A 374 9.84 45.54 1.65
CA VAL A 374 10.66 44.42 1.16
C VAL A 374 9.90 43.13 1.47
N ASP A 375 10.10 42.09 0.67
CA ASP A 375 9.53 40.73 0.85
C ASP A 375 8.00 40.60 0.62
N ALA A 376 7.21 41.58 1.07
CA ALA A 376 5.76 41.70 0.86
C ALA A 376 5.34 43.18 0.73
N ALA A 377 4.17 43.45 0.15
CA ALA A 377 3.62 44.81 0.00
C ALA A 377 2.09 44.90 -0.05
N THR A 378 1.42 44.09 -0.88
CA THR A 378 -0.06 44.10 -1.04
C THR A 378 -0.63 42.72 -1.30
N LEU A 379 -1.96 42.60 -1.32
CA LEU A 379 -2.69 41.41 -1.78
C LEU A 379 -2.15 40.85 -3.11
N GLU A 380 -1.84 41.71 -4.08
CA GLU A 380 -1.39 41.31 -5.42
C GLU A 380 0.11 40.95 -5.48
N PHE A 381 0.92 41.64 -4.67
CA PHE A 381 2.39 41.62 -4.68
C PHE A 381 2.96 41.26 -3.29
N SER A 382 2.53 40.11 -2.77
CA SER A 382 3.11 39.46 -1.58
C SER A 382 3.02 37.95 -1.77
N ARG A 383 4.05 37.22 -1.35
CA ARG A 383 4.22 35.78 -1.63
C ARG A 383 3.50 34.81 -0.66
N ASP A 384 2.78 35.35 0.32
CA ASP A 384 2.07 34.62 1.37
C ASP A 384 0.89 33.76 0.87
N ILE A 385 0.52 32.67 1.56
CA ILE A 385 -0.67 31.85 1.22
C ILE A 385 -1.56 31.42 2.41
N GLU A 386 -1.34 31.95 3.62
CA GLU A 386 -2.24 31.68 4.75
C GLU A 386 -3.65 32.24 4.43
N PRO A 387 -4.74 31.61 4.91
CA PRO A 387 -6.08 32.12 4.69
C PRO A 387 -6.26 33.59 5.10
N MET A 388 -6.97 34.35 4.28
CA MET A 388 -7.14 35.80 4.41
C MET A 388 -8.56 36.19 4.82
N SER A 389 -8.69 37.14 5.75
CA SER A 389 -9.97 37.78 6.08
C SER A 389 -10.30 38.88 5.05
N GLY A 390 -11.44 38.77 4.37
CA GLY A 390 -11.93 39.80 3.43
C GLY A 390 -11.24 39.85 2.05
N GLY A 391 -10.37 38.87 1.75
CA GLY A 391 -9.72 38.71 0.44
C GLY A 391 -9.99 37.33 -0.15
N TYR A 392 -8.93 36.59 -0.50
CA TYR A 392 -9.01 35.31 -1.21
C TYR A 392 -9.51 34.11 -0.37
N GLY A 393 -9.94 34.31 0.88
CA GLY A 393 -10.32 33.22 1.79
C GLY A 393 -9.16 32.23 1.97
N ASP A 394 -9.41 30.95 1.71
CA ASP A 394 -8.46 29.83 1.71
C ASP A 394 -8.12 29.32 0.29
N ASN A 395 -8.45 30.08 -0.77
CA ASN A 395 -8.26 29.64 -2.16
C ASN A 395 -6.82 29.21 -2.49
N TYR A 396 -5.79 29.84 -1.91
CA TYR A 396 -4.39 29.46 -2.14
C TYR A 396 -3.97 28.20 -1.38
N TYR A 397 -4.49 27.97 -0.18
CA TYR A 397 -4.30 26.73 0.58
C TYR A 397 -4.90 25.53 -0.18
N MET A 398 -6.13 25.67 -0.66
CA MET A 398 -6.82 24.63 -1.44
C MET A 398 -6.14 24.40 -2.80
N GLN A 399 -5.71 25.47 -3.48
CA GLN A 399 -4.90 25.37 -4.70
C GLN A 399 -3.59 24.62 -4.46
N MET A 400 -2.83 24.99 -3.42
CA MET A 400 -1.60 24.31 -3.03
C MET A 400 -1.85 22.82 -2.79
N MET A 401 -2.83 22.45 -1.96
CA MET A 401 -3.13 21.04 -1.69
C MET A 401 -3.48 20.27 -2.99
N GLY A 402 -4.22 20.88 -3.91
CA GLY A 402 -4.50 20.30 -5.22
C GLY A 402 -3.24 20.01 -6.04
N TYR A 403 -2.24 20.89 -5.99
CA TYR A 403 -0.95 20.70 -6.66
C TYR A 403 -0.01 19.72 -5.94
N ILE A 404 -0.01 19.69 -4.61
CA ILE A 404 0.72 18.68 -3.83
C ILE A 404 0.19 17.28 -4.18
N ARG A 405 -1.14 17.12 -4.30
CA ARG A 405 -1.79 15.88 -4.77
C ARG A 405 -1.38 15.51 -6.20
N LYS A 406 -1.31 16.47 -7.15
CA LYS A 406 -0.78 16.24 -8.51
C LYS A 406 0.69 15.77 -8.50
N PHE A 407 1.54 16.39 -7.68
CA PHE A 407 2.99 16.15 -7.68
C PHE A 407 3.41 14.88 -6.94
N LYS A 408 2.87 14.65 -5.74
CA LYS A 408 3.18 13.50 -4.86
C LYS A 408 2.26 12.30 -5.07
N GLY A 409 1.11 12.49 -5.70
CA GLY A 409 0.06 11.46 -5.77
C GLY A 409 -0.72 11.29 -4.47
N LEU A 410 -1.66 10.34 -4.48
CA LEU A 410 -2.51 9.99 -3.34
C LEU A 410 -2.44 8.51 -2.98
N SER A 411 -2.76 8.22 -1.72
CA SER A 411 -3.09 6.87 -1.25
C SER A 411 -4.49 6.48 -1.77
N PRO A 412 -4.75 5.17 -1.99
CA PRO A 412 -6.09 4.73 -2.38
C PRO A 412 -7.12 4.97 -1.26
N GLN A 413 -8.40 5.02 -1.63
CA GLN A 413 -9.48 5.10 -0.64
C GLN A 413 -9.59 3.82 0.21
N LEU A 414 -9.78 4.01 1.51
CA LEU A 414 -10.05 2.92 2.46
C LEU A 414 -11.37 2.23 2.10
N THR A 415 -11.32 0.90 1.96
CA THR A 415 -12.49 0.07 1.65
C THR A 415 -13.45 0.03 2.85
N PRO A 416 -14.76 0.28 2.66
CA PRO A 416 -15.71 0.20 3.75
C PRO A 416 -16.01 -1.24 4.15
N SER A 417 -16.41 -1.42 5.41
CA SER A 417 -16.84 -2.72 5.96
C SER A 417 -18.04 -3.28 5.19
N ALA A 418 -18.35 -4.56 5.42
CA ALA A 418 -19.57 -5.19 4.91
C ALA A 418 -20.84 -4.43 5.35
N LYS A 419 -21.97 -4.67 4.66
CA LYS A 419 -23.27 -4.08 5.02
C LYS A 419 -23.60 -4.38 6.49
N LYS A 420 -24.06 -3.37 7.23
CA LYS A 420 -24.43 -3.47 8.64
C LYS A 420 -25.54 -2.50 8.99
N THR A 421 -26.72 -3.04 9.28
CA THR A 421 -27.81 -2.34 9.95
C THR A 421 -27.38 -1.96 11.38
N ILE A 422 -27.56 -0.71 11.77
CA ILE A 422 -27.28 -0.23 13.13
C ILE A 422 -28.62 0.06 13.83
N THR A 423 -28.85 -0.60 14.96
CA THR A 423 -30.07 -0.38 15.76
C THR A 423 -29.83 0.80 16.71
N ILE A 424 -30.51 1.92 16.46
CA ILE A 424 -30.24 3.22 17.12
C ILE A 424 -30.41 3.16 18.64
N ASN A 425 -31.42 2.46 19.16
CA ASN A 425 -31.68 2.47 20.60
C ASN A 425 -30.69 1.60 21.41
N THR A 426 -29.94 0.69 20.78
CA THR A 426 -29.02 -0.24 21.44
C THR A 426 -27.62 0.37 21.64
N ASP A 427 -26.66 -0.44 22.11
CA ASP A 427 -25.31 0.02 22.46
C ASP A 427 -24.41 0.33 21.23
N PHE A 428 -23.33 1.09 21.46
CA PHE A 428 -22.39 1.55 20.44
C PHE A 428 -21.32 0.52 20.01
N THR A 429 -21.15 -0.64 20.67
CA THR A 429 -20.23 -1.72 20.20
C THR A 429 -20.56 -2.24 18.80
N GLN A 430 -21.76 -1.93 18.29
CA GLN A 430 -22.11 -2.08 16.87
C GLN A 430 -21.09 -1.42 15.91
N TRP A 431 -20.34 -0.41 16.35
CA TRP A 431 -19.38 0.35 15.54
C TRP A 431 -17.93 -0.17 15.58
N ASP A 432 -17.61 -1.12 16.45
CA ASP A 432 -16.23 -1.57 16.72
C ASP A 432 -15.55 -2.19 15.49
N ASN A 433 -16.33 -2.87 14.65
CA ASN A 433 -15.90 -3.49 13.40
C ASN A 433 -16.45 -2.76 12.15
N VAL A 434 -16.79 -1.47 12.27
CA VAL A 434 -17.16 -0.63 11.11
C VAL A 434 -15.94 0.12 10.61
N THR A 435 -15.72 0.07 9.30
CA THR A 435 -14.64 0.75 8.58
C THR A 435 -15.17 1.49 7.34
N PRO A 436 -14.48 2.51 6.82
CA PRO A 436 -13.31 3.16 7.41
C PRO A 436 -13.61 3.87 8.74
N GLU A 437 -12.57 4.04 9.54
CA GLU A 437 -12.54 4.96 10.66
C GLU A 437 -11.94 6.28 10.15
N TYR A 438 -12.66 7.39 10.34
CA TYR A 438 -12.16 8.73 10.06
C TYR A 438 -11.79 9.40 11.38
N ARG A 439 -10.71 10.18 11.40
CA ARG A 439 -10.15 10.78 12.62
C ARG A 439 -9.91 12.26 12.48
N ASP A 440 -10.13 12.98 13.57
CA ASP A 440 -9.97 14.43 13.64
C ASP A 440 -9.01 14.88 14.77
N TYR A 441 -8.59 16.14 14.70
CA TYR A 441 -7.53 16.71 15.54
C TYR A 441 -7.97 17.00 16.98
N THR A 442 -8.03 15.95 17.81
CA THR A 442 -8.34 16.08 19.24
C THR A 442 -7.54 17.18 19.95
N GLY A 443 -8.18 17.95 20.82
CA GLY A 443 -7.57 18.98 21.67
C GLY A 443 -7.19 20.28 20.97
N ASP A 444 -7.72 20.55 19.77
CA ASP A 444 -7.55 21.81 19.05
C ASP A 444 -8.67 22.85 19.34
N THR A 445 -9.70 22.42 20.08
CA THR A 445 -10.82 23.22 20.61
C THR A 445 -10.43 24.11 21.80
N VAL A 446 -9.13 24.18 22.13
CA VAL A 446 -8.60 25.03 23.20
C VAL A 446 -8.96 26.50 23.02
N ALA A 447 -9.27 27.17 24.13
CA ALA A 447 -9.60 28.58 24.12
C ALA A 447 -8.41 29.48 23.71
N ARG A 448 -8.66 30.45 22.82
CA ARG A 448 -7.69 31.51 22.49
C ARG A 448 -7.78 32.61 23.54
N ASN A 449 -6.64 33.05 24.05
CA ASN A 449 -6.48 34.31 24.79
C ASN A 449 -5.02 34.77 24.66
N ASN A 450 -4.69 35.50 23.59
CA ASN A 450 -3.33 35.93 23.28
C ASN A 450 -3.29 37.42 22.94
N SER A 451 -2.17 38.09 23.21
CA SER A 451 -1.92 39.43 22.69
C SER A 451 -1.88 39.41 21.16
N GLY A 452 -2.43 40.46 20.55
CA GLY A 452 -2.34 40.74 19.13
C GLY A 452 -1.41 41.91 18.85
N TRP A 453 -1.47 42.43 17.62
CA TRP A 453 -0.76 43.65 17.24
C TRP A 453 -1.28 44.90 17.97
N GLY A 454 -0.43 45.90 18.15
CA GLY A 454 -0.75 47.12 18.90
C GLY A 454 -1.07 46.82 20.36
N SER A 455 -2.26 47.22 20.79
CA SER A 455 -2.84 46.94 22.11
C SER A 455 -3.94 45.86 22.09
N ALA A 456 -4.10 45.14 20.97
CA ALA A 456 -5.15 44.13 20.83
C ALA A 456 -4.91 42.91 21.74
N THR A 457 -5.99 42.26 22.14
CA THR A 457 -5.98 40.91 22.74
C THR A 457 -7.11 40.13 22.10
N TYR A 458 -6.78 38.99 21.50
CA TYR A 458 -7.73 38.15 20.76
C TYR A 458 -8.17 36.99 21.63
N THR A 459 -9.49 36.84 21.78
CA THR A 459 -10.11 35.78 22.57
C THR A 459 -11.06 34.96 21.72
N ASN A 460 -11.10 33.65 21.98
CA ASN A 460 -12.08 32.75 21.36
C ASN A 460 -12.37 31.60 22.33
N ASN A 461 -13.61 31.51 22.81
CA ASN A 461 -14.08 30.50 23.76
C ASN A 461 -15.18 29.62 23.13
N THR A 462 -15.19 29.48 21.80
CA THR A 462 -16.25 28.77 21.07
C THR A 462 -16.01 27.26 20.95
N GLY A 463 -14.78 26.80 21.13
CA GLY A 463 -14.42 25.38 21.06
C GLY A 463 -15.27 24.52 21.99
N ARG A 464 -15.94 23.52 21.42
CA ARG A 464 -16.95 22.68 22.08
C ARG A 464 -17.07 21.38 21.28
N ASN A 465 -17.36 20.27 21.96
CA ASN A 465 -17.54 18.95 21.37
C ASN A 465 -16.37 18.44 20.49
N ASP A 466 -15.14 18.73 20.93
CA ASP A 466 -13.83 18.16 20.52
C ASP A 466 -13.94 16.76 19.85
N PHE A 467 -13.94 16.68 18.51
CA PHE A 467 -14.16 15.45 17.73
C PHE A 467 -12.93 14.52 17.75
N ASP A 468 -13.16 13.20 17.72
CA ASP A 468 -12.11 12.17 17.68
C ASP A 468 -12.33 11.16 16.54
N ILE A 469 -13.46 10.44 16.54
CA ILE A 469 -13.74 9.35 15.59
C ILE A 469 -15.10 9.53 14.93
N MET A 470 -15.11 9.42 13.60
CA MET A 470 -16.30 9.42 12.77
C MET A 470 -16.36 8.11 11.99
N LYS A 471 -17.55 7.54 11.79
CA LYS A 471 -17.77 6.30 11.01
C LYS A 471 -19.06 6.37 10.20
N VAL A 472 -19.09 5.61 9.09
CA VAL A 472 -20.29 5.42 8.26
C VAL A 472 -20.54 3.93 8.05
N ALA A 473 -21.77 3.50 8.28
CA ALA A 473 -22.25 2.15 7.95
C ALA A 473 -23.44 2.22 6.99
N ARG A 474 -23.77 1.10 6.32
CA ARG A 474 -24.83 1.03 5.31
C ARG A 474 -25.64 -0.26 5.41
N ASP A 475 -26.94 -0.17 5.16
CA ASP A 475 -27.76 -1.29 4.69
C ASP A 475 -28.54 -0.90 3.44
N ASP A 476 -29.40 -1.80 2.95
CA ASP A 476 -30.12 -1.61 1.69
C ASP A 476 -31.06 -0.39 1.66
N ASN A 477 -31.44 0.14 2.84
CA ASN A 477 -32.40 1.23 2.99
C ASN A 477 -31.81 2.46 3.69
N ASN A 478 -30.74 2.32 4.49
CA ASN A 478 -30.20 3.37 5.36
C ASN A 478 -28.70 3.60 5.18
N LEU A 479 -28.28 4.85 5.38
CA LEU A 479 -26.94 5.17 5.85
C LEU A 479 -26.98 5.48 7.34
N TYR A 480 -25.95 5.05 8.05
CA TYR A 480 -25.77 5.34 9.46
C TYR A 480 -24.50 6.16 9.64
N PHE A 481 -24.60 7.24 10.40
CA PHE A 481 -23.47 8.12 10.70
C PHE A 481 -23.19 8.11 12.20
N TYR A 482 -21.92 8.00 12.55
CA TYR A 482 -21.42 8.00 13.92
C TYR A 482 -20.39 9.10 14.10
N ALA A 483 -20.40 9.74 15.27
CA ALA A 483 -19.32 10.57 15.76
C ALA A 483 -19.08 10.29 17.26
N SER A 484 -17.83 10.39 17.69
CA SER A 484 -17.46 10.52 19.08
C SER A 484 -16.47 11.64 19.31
N THR A 485 -16.51 12.15 20.54
CA THR A 485 -15.77 13.32 21.01
C THR A 485 -14.83 12.93 22.16
N VAL A 486 -13.82 13.74 22.45
CA VAL A 486 -12.87 13.50 23.56
C VAL A 486 -13.58 13.54 24.91
N ASN A 487 -14.46 14.52 25.09
CA ASN A 487 -15.26 14.75 26.29
C ASN A 487 -16.75 14.39 26.04
N PRO A 488 -17.59 14.19 27.07
CA PRO A 488 -19.03 13.99 26.90
C PRO A 488 -19.67 15.11 26.07
N ILE A 489 -20.56 14.74 25.15
CA ILE A 489 -21.21 15.68 24.23
C ILE A 489 -22.14 16.61 25.02
N THR A 490 -22.14 17.91 24.70
CA THR A 490 -22.97 18.91 25.36
C THR A 490 -24.46 18.76 25.03
N ALA A 491 -25.34 19.59 25.62
CA ALA A 491 -26.78 19.40 25.54
C ALA A 491 -27.32 19.67 24.13
N TYR A 492 -28.27 18.85 23.66
CA TYR A 492 -28.91 19.02 22.35
C TYR A 492 -29.70 20.34 22.20
N THR A 493 -29.96 21.03 23.31
CA THR A 493 -30.57 22.35 23.39
C THR A 493 -29.60 23.49 23.13
N ASP A 494 -28.29 23.21 23.09
CA ASP A 494 -27.26 24.22 22.85
C ASP A 494 -27.39 24.79 21.42
N ALA A 495 -27.04 26.07 21.27
CA ALA A 495 -27.04 26.69 19.96
C ALA A 495 -26.08 25.96 19.00
N LYS A 496 -26.60 25.63 17.80
CA LYS A 496 -25.84 25.12 16.65
C LYS A 496 -25.02 23.86 16.96
N TRP A 497 -25.66 22.97 17.68
CA TRP A 497 -25.09 21.74 18.22
C TRP A 497 -24.94 20.63 17.15
N MET A 498 -23.74 20.04 17.06
CA MET A 498 -23.44 18.78 16.38
C MET A 498 -24.10 18.60 14.99
N ARG A 499 -23.90 19.57 14.09
CA ARG A 499 -24.44 19.59 12.73
C ARG A 499 -23.67 18.61 11.83
N LEU A 500 -24.38 17.78 11.07
CA LEU A 500 -23.81 16.91 10.04
C LEU A 500 -24.23 17.44 8.65
N LEU A 501 -23.26 17.74 7.80
CA LEU A 501 -23.48 18.13 6.40
C LEU A 501 -23.11 16.99 5.46
N ILE A 502 -23.88 16.82 4.38
CA ILE A 502 -23.70 15.75 3.38
C ILE A 502 -23.82 16.33 1.97
N ASN A 503 -22.85 16.01 1.10
CA ASN A 503 -22.95 16.07 -0.36
C ASN A 503 -23.18 14.64 -0.89
N THR A 504 -24.17 14.46 -1.75
CA THR A 504 -24.64 13.13 -2.18
C THR A 504 -24.33 12.78 -3.63
N ASP A 505 -24.00 13.77 -4.46
CA ASP A 505 -23.78 13.63 -5.91
C ASP A 505 -22.34 13.94 -6.38
N GLY A 506 -21.48 14.48 -5.51
CA GLY A 506 -20.14 14.95 -5.84
C GLY A 506 -20.07 16.34 -6.50
N ASN A 507 -21.18 17.04 -6.64
CA ASN A 507 -21.30 18.28 -7.40
C ASN A 507 -20.90 19.51 -6.56
N SER A 508 -20.22 20.44 -7.23
CA SER A 508 -19.71 21.71 -6.69
C SER A 508 -20.72 22.86 -6.75
N SER A 509 -21.70 22.75 -7.65
CA SER A 509 -22.43 23.91 -8.20
C SER A 509 -23.87 24.04 -7.67
N ASN A 510 -24.28 23.13 -6.79
CA ASN A 510 -25.55 23.08 -6.07
C ASN A 510 -25.33 23.22 -4.55
N GLY A 511 -26.46 23.30 -3.83
CA GLY A 511 -26.49 23.35 -2.37
C GLY A 511 -25.82 24.57 -1.74
N TRP A 512 -25.42 24.44 -0.47
CA TRP A 512 -24.51 25.39 0.16
C TRP A 512 -23.09 24.86 0.02
N LYS A 513 -22.25 25.49 -0.81
CA LYS A 513 -20.84 25.06 -1.02
C LYS A 513 -20.72 23.56 -1.37
N GLY A 514 -21.67 23.01 -2.13
CA GLY A 514 -21.76 21.60 -2.49
C GLY A 514 -22.52 20.71 -1.49
N TYR A 515 -22.86 21.17 -0.28
CA TYR A 515 -23.67 20.37 0.65
C TYR A 515 -25.15 20.40 0.27
N ASP A 516 -25.68 19.23 -0.11
CA ASP A 516 -27.08 19.00 -0.47
C ASP A 516 -28.00 18.91 0.76
N TYR A 517 -27.49 18.37 1.87
CA TYR A 517 -28.26 18.12 3.09
C TYR A 517 -27.51 18.57 4.34
N ILE A 518 -28.27 19.04 5.33
CA ILE A 518 -27.80 19.26 6.69
C ILE A 518 -28.76 18.61 7.69
N ILE A 519 -28.18 17.97 8.70
CA ILE A 519 -28.89 17.32 9.80
C ILE A 519 -28.56 18.08 11.09
N ASN A 520 -29.52 18.14 12.01
CA ASN A 520 -29.34 18.74 13.34
C ASN A 520 -29.14 20.27 13.34
N ARG A 521 -29.51 20.96 12.24
CA ARG A 521 -29.46 22.43 12.16
C ARG A 521 -30.60 23.11 12.91
N SER A 522 -31.78 22.49 12.93
CA SER A 522 -33.02 22.98 13.55
C SER A 522 -33.93 21.83 14.01
N GLY A 523 -34.92 22.13 14.87
CA GLY A 523 -36.00 21.19 15.24
C GLY A 523 -35.62 19.98 16.11
N THR A 524 -34.39 19.93 16.63
CA THR A 524 -33.87 18.80 17.40
C THR A 524 -34.56 18.58 18.75
N THR A 525 -34.81 17.32 19.08
CA THR A 525 -35.35 16.85 20.37
C THR A 525 -34.34 15.94 21.08
N ALA A 526 -34.69 15.38 22.24
CA ALA A 526 -33.86 14.42 22.96
C ALA A 526 -33.65 13.05 22.24
N THR A 527 -34.37 12.77 21.15
CA THR A 527 -34.30 11.48 20.42
C THR A 527 -34.38 11.62 18.89
N THR A 528 -34.73 12.79 18.37
CA THR A 528 -34.92 13.03 16.93
C THR A 528 -34.26 14.32 16.47
N ALA A 529 -33.84 14.36 15.21
CA ALA A 529 -33.28 15.55 14.56
C ALA A 529 -33.89 15.74 13.17
N THR A 530 -33.99 16.99 12.74
CA THR A 530 -34.45 17.33 11.38
C THR A 530 -33.35 17.05 10.37
N VAL A 531 -33.72 16.52 9.21
CA VAL A 531 -32.94 16.52 7.97
C VAL A 531 -33.50 17.62 7.09
N GLU A 532 -32.66 18.55 6.65
CA GLU A 532 -33.03 19.66 5.76
C GLU A 532 -32.23 19.57 4.46
N GLN A 533 -32.91 19.74 3.33
CA GLN A 533 -32.29 19.83 2.00
C GLN A 533 -31.94 21.29 1.69
N SER A 534 -30.82 21.53 1.00
CA SER A 534 -30.44 22.86 0.54
C SER A 534 -31.23 23.28 -0.69
N THR A 535 -31.60 24.55 -0.75
CA THR A 535 -32.17 25.20 -1.95
C THR A 535 -31.20 26.16 -2.64
N GLY A 536 -29.90 26.09 -2.28
CA GLY A 536 -28.83 26.93 -2.82
C GLY A 536 -28.48 28.11 -1.91
N GLY A 537 -27.18 28.32 -1.66
CA GLY A 537 -26.75 29.25 -0.60
C GLY A 537 -27.11 28.73 0.79
N TRP A 538 -27.09 29.58 1.83
CA TRP A 538 -27.48 29.17 3.20
C TRP A 538 -29.01 29.08 3.40
N ASN A 539 -29.68 28.46 2.43
CA ASN A 539 -31.13 28.23 2.44
C ASN A 539 -31.40 26.73 2.54
N TRP A 540 -32.28 26.36 3.47
CA TRP A 540 -32.52 24.99 3.90
C TRP A 540 -34.03 24.78 4.12
N THR A 541 -34.56 23.64 3.65
CA THR A 541 -35.97 23.25 3.77
C THR A 541 -36.10 21.85 4.37
N PRO A 542 -36.99 21.59 5.34
CA PRO A 542 -37.17 20.27 5.94
C PRO A 542 -37.50 19.18 4.92
N ALA A 543 -36.68 18.13 4.88
CA ALA A 543 -36.88 16.92 4.07
C ALA A 543 -37.43 15.75 4.92
N GLY A 544 -37.22 15.76 6.24
CA GLY A 544 -37.80 14.79 7.15
C GLY A 544 -37.20 14.85 8.56
N THR A 545 -37.51 13.83 9.35
CA THR A 545 -37.01 13.67 10.73
C THR A 545 -36.39 12.29 10.89
N VAL A 546 -35.20 12.23 11.50
CA VAL A 546 -34.47 10.99 11.77
C VAL A 546 -34.33 10.74 13.27
N ASN A 547 -34.26 9.46 13.64
CA ASN A 547 -33.92 9.05 15.01
C ASN A 547 -32.40 9.13 15.21
N TYR A 548 -31.99 9.59 16.37
CA TYR A 548 -30.60 9.51 16.84
C TYR A 548 -30.55 8.97 18.27
N LYS A 549 -29.37 8.50 18.67
CA LYS A 549 -29.06 8.24 20.08
C LYS A 549 -27.76 8.91 20.44
N LEU A 550 -27.74 9.51 21.63
CA LEU A 550 -26.57 10.03 22.31
C LEU A 550 -26.34 9.23 23.60
N SER A 551 -25.07 8.99 23.95
CA SER A 551 -24.69 8.54 25.29
C SER A 551 -23.23 8.91 25.58
N GLY A 552 -22.99 9.65 26.67
CA GLY A 552 -21.65 10.12 27.02
C GLY A 552 -21.02 10.95 25.90
N ASN A 553 -19.92 10.47 25.35
CA ASN A 553 -19.16 11.09 24.27
C ASN A 553 -19.48 10.54 22.87
N LYS A 554 -20.63 9.87 22.67
CA LYS A 554 -20.98 9.18 21.41
C LYS A 554 -22.37 9.56 20.91
N ILE A 555 -22.50 9.78 19.60
CA ILE A 555 -23.76 10.03 18.90
C ILE A 555 -23.83 9.22 17.59
N HIS A 556 -25.03 8.74 17.23
CA HIS A 556 -25.28 8.19 15.89
C HIS A 556 -26.71 8.42 15.39
N PHE A 557 -26.83 8.50 14.06
CA PHE A 557 -28.06 8.77 13.31
C PHE A 557 -28.38 7.63 12.34
N ALA A 558 -29.66 7.37 12.08
CA ALA A 558 -30.14 6.51 11.00
C ALA A 558 -30.84 7.37 9.94
N ILE A 559 -30.25 7.48 8.75
CA ILE A 559 -30.74 8.32 7.66
C ILE A 559 -31.23 7.41 6.52
N PRO A 560 -32.54 7.36 6.23
CA PRO A 560 -33.06 6.62 5.07
C PRO A 560 -32.48 7.19 3.78
N ARG A 561 -31.98 6.32 2.91
CA ARG A 561 -31.32 6.70 1.63
C ARG A 561 -32.22 7.60 0.78
N SER A 562 -33.51 7.25 0.69
CA SER A 562 -34.53 8.01 -0.04
C SER A 562 -34.82 9.40 0.52
N MET A 563 -34.53 9.68 1.80
CA MET A 563 -34.70 11.02 2.40
C MET A 563 -33.61 11.99 1.94
N ILE A 564 -32.43 11.46 1.58
CA ILE A 564 -31.28 12.22 1.07
C ILE A 564 -31.08 12.04 -0.45
N GLY A 565 -32.16 11.72 -1.17
CA GLY A 565 -32.16 11.60 -2.64
C GLY A 565 -31.51 10.34 -3.21
N LEU A 566 -31.12 9.39 -2.37
CA LEU A 566 -30.33 8.22 -2.76
C LEU A 566 -31.18 6.96 -2.95
N GLY A 567 -30.88 6.20 -4.00
CA GLY A 567 -31.50 4.91 -4.30
C GLY A 567 -31.03 3.76 -3.41
N SER A 568 -31.56 2.56 -3.67
CA SER A 568 -31.14 1.31 -3.01
C SER A 568 -29.68 0.96 -3.33
N LEU A 569 -29.12 0.00 -2.59
CA LEU A 569 -27.72 -0.45 -2.73
C LEU A 569 -27.37 -1.17 -4.06
N SER A 570 -28.26 -1.17 -5.06
CA SER A 570 -27.97 -1.70 -6.40
C SER A 570 -26.98 -0.84 -7.19
N SER A 571 -26.87 0.45 -6.87
CA SER A 571 -25.90 1.37 -7.46
C SER A 571 -24.92 1.84 -6.38
N PRO A 572 -23.60 1.56 -6.50
CA PRO A 572 -22.62 2.05 -5.53
C PRO A 572 -22.45 3.57 -5.65
N MET A 573 -22.53 4.27 -4.54
CA MET A 573 -22.37 5.73 -4.46
C MET A 573 -21.01 6.14 -3.91
N THR A 574 -20.67 7.41 -4.09
CA THR A 574 -19.68 8.12 -3.28
C THR A 574 -20.32 9.38 -2.71
N ILE A 575 -20.33 9.52 -1.40
CA ILE A 575 -20.78 10.73 -0.70
C ILE A 575 -19.58 11.46 -0.09
N GLN A 576 -19.77 12.74 0.20
CA GLN A 576 -18.87 13.52 1.06
C GLN A 576 -19.63 13.99 2.29
N PHE A 577 -18.99 14.02 3.46
CA PHE A 577 -19.61 14.52 4.68
C PHE A 577 -18.64 15.26 5.60
N LYS A 578 -19.21 16.13 6.43
CA LYS A 578 -18.53 16.93 7.46
C LYS A 578 -19.39 17.02 8.71
N TRP A 579 -18.76 16.99 9.88
CA TRP A 579 -19.39 17.45 11.12
C TRP A 579 -18.92 18.85 11.48
N SER A 580 -19.79 19.63 12.12
CA SER A 580 -19.45 20.95 12.68
C SER A 580 -20.25 21.19 13.94
N ASP A 581 -19.57 21.68 14.97
CA ASP A 581 -20.20 22.16 16.20
C ASP A 581 -19.92 23.65 16.41
N ASN A 582 -20.88 24.38 16.99
CA ASN A 582 -20.76 25.76 17.47
C ASN A 582 -20.22 26.81 16.45
N MET A 583 -20.49 26.64 15.15
CA MET A 583 -20.20 27.62 14.10
C MET A 583 -20.89 28.98 14.38
N GLN A 584 -20.15 30.03 14.72
CA GLN A 584 -20.70 31.32 15.13
C GLN A 584 -21.42 32.09 14.00
N THR A 585 -21.01 31.95 12.74
CA THR A 585 -21.60 32.71 11.63
C THR A 585 -22.31 31.79 10.64
N ASP A 586 -23.64 31.65 10.78
CA ASP A 586 -24.49 30.82 9.91
C ASP A 586 -24.32 31.23 8.43
N GLY A 587 -23.88 30.29 7.58
CA GLY A 587 -23.61 30.51 6.15
C GLY A 587 -22.17 30.94 5.79
N ASN A 588 -21.33 31.30 6.76
CA ASN A 588 -19.92 31.60 6.53
C ASN A 588 -19.07 30.32 6.56
N VAL A 589 -18.51 29.94 5.41
CA VAL A 589 -17.65 28.75 5.29
C VAL A 589 -16.27 28.92 5.95
N MET A 590 -15.76 30.15 6.07
CA MET A 590 -14.47 30.41 6.73
C MET A 590 -14.51 30.18 8.24
N ASP A 591 -15.72 30.13 8.81
CA ASP A 591 -15.96 29.91 10.23
C ASP A 591 -15.49 28.49 10.66
N PHE A 592 -15.46 27.53 9.73
CA PHE A 592 -14.88 26.18 9.90
C PHE A 592 -13.37 26.15 10.19
N TYR A 593 -12.65 27.26 9.99
CA TYR A 593 -11.24 27.39 10.38
C TYR A 593 -11.06 28.10 11.74
N VAL A 594 -12.11 28.73 12.27
CA VAL A 594 -12.01 29.76 13.31
C VAL A 594 -12.82 29.43 14.57
N ASN A 595 -14.00 28.80 14.44
CA ASN A 595 -14.98 28.73 15.51
C ASN A 595 -15.54 27.33 15.75
N GLY A 596 -15.75 27.00 17.02
CA GLY A 596 -16.30 25.72 17.44
C GLY A 596 -15.34 24.57 17.15
N ASP A 597 -15.84 23.56 16.46
CA ASP A 597 -15.06 22.42 15.96
C ASP A 597 -15.62 21.90 14.64
N THR A 598 -14.78 21.26 13.80
CA THR A 598 -15.21 20.68 12.51
C THR A 598 -14.38 19.46 12.10
N ALA A 599 -15.08 18.35 11.83
CA ALA A 599 -14.46 17.10 11.39
C ALA A 599 -14.77 16.79 9.90
N PRO A 600 -13.76 16.74 9.01
CA PRO A 600 -12.35 17.13 9.22
C PRO A 600 -12.21 18.66 9.21
N PHE A 601 -11.04 19.16 9.59
CA PHE A 601 -10.76 20.59 9.72
C PHE A 601 -11.02 21.41 8.44
N GLY A 602 -11.49 22.66 8.59
CA GLY A 602 -11.59 23.63 7.51
C GLY A 602 -12.60 23.27 6.41
N ARG A 603 -12.24 23.41 5.13
CA ARG A 603 -13.09 23.03 3.98
C ARG A 603 -13.02 21.57 3.55
N LEU A 604 -12.26 20.72 4.25
CA LEU A 604 -12.14 19.33 3.87
C LEU A 604 -13.42 18.55 4.19
N ASN A 605 -13.64 17.46 3.45
CA ASN A 605 -14.73 16.50 3.67
C ASN A 605 -14.18 15.08 3.75
N TYR A 606 -14.77 14.26 4.61
CA TYR A 606 -14.59 12.82 4.57
C TYR A 606 -15.35 12.22 3.37
N VAL A 607 -14.70 11.34 2.62
CA VAL A 607 -15.27 10.66 1.45
C VAL A 607 -15.56 9.20 1.79
N TYR A 608 -16.84 8.82 1.69
CA TYR A 608 -17.30 7.44 1.83
C TYR A 608 -17.79 6.92 0.47
N THR A 609 -17.12 5.89 -0.04
CA THR A 609 -17.46 5.22 -1.31
C THR A 609 -17.94 3.81 -1.01
N GLU A 610 -19.12 3.45 -1.50
CA GLU A 610 -19.74 2.15 -1.28
C GLU A 610 -19.14 1.08 -2.21
N ALA A 611 -18.07 0.41 -1.76
CA ALA A 611 -17.53 -0.75 -2.47
C ALA A 611 -18.61 -1.84 -2.67
N PRO A 612 -18.84 -2.32 -3.90
CA PRO A 612 -19.59 -3.54 -4.17
C PRO A 612 -18.86 -4.77 -3.61
N ALA A 613 -19.60 -5.83 -3.28
CA ALA A 613 -18.99 -7.06 -2.78
C ALA A 613 -18.05 -7.71 -3.82
N LEU A 614 -16.83 -8.01 -3.36
CA LEU A 614 -15.79 -8.74 -4.09
C LEU A 614 -16.25 -10.16 -4.49
N PRO A 615 -15.69 -10.73 -5.58
CA PRO A 615 -15.92 -12.13 -5.93
C PRO A 615 -15.16 -13.07 -4.97
N ALA A 616 -15.49 -14.36 -5.00
CA ALA A 616 -14.77 -15.39 -4.25
C ALA A 616 -13.38 -15.69 -4.87
N PRO A 617 -12.41 -16.25 -4.11
CA PRO A 617 -11.18 -16.78 -4.68
C PRO A 617 -11.46 -18.00 -5.59
N PRO A 618 -10.77 -18.14 -6.74
CA PRO A 618 -10.83 -19.33 -7.58
C PRO A 618 -10.47 -20.63 -6.82
N LEU A 619 -11.26 -21.67 -7.05
CA LEU A 619 -11.06 -23.02 -6.51
C LEU A 619 -10.71 -24.02 -7.63
N ASP A 620 -10.21 -25.20 -7.25
CA ASP A 620 -9.84 -26.31 -8.15
C ASP A 620 -8.83 -25.93 -9.25
N VAL A 621 -7.97 -24.94 -8.99
CA VAL A 621 -6.88 -24.55 -9.90
C VAL A 621 -5.96 -25.74 -10.16
N LYS A 622 -5.62 -25.97 -11.43
CA LYS A 622 -4.76 -27.05 -11.92
C LYS A 622 -3.78 -26.50 -12.95
N ALA A 623 -2.60 -27.12 -13.05
CA ALA A 623 -1.55 -26.76 -14.00
C ALA A 623 -1.06 -28.00 -14.77
N GLY A 624 -1.15 -27.96 -16.10
CA GLY A 624 -0.70 -29.01 -17.01
C GLY A 624 0.52 -28.58 -17.84
N SER A 625 1.56 -29.43 -17.89
CA SER A 625 2.84 -29.08 -18.52
C SER A 625 2.86 -29.39 -20.03
N GLY A 626 3.20 -28.41 -20.85
CA GLY A 626 3.45 -28.55 -22.29
C GLY A 626 4.91 -28.27 -22.67
N ASN A 627 5.19 -28.25 -23.97
CA ASN A 627 6.48 -27.77 -24.48
C ASN A 627 6.50 -26.25 -24.45
N ALA A 628 7.42 -25.65 -23.69
CA ALA A 628 7.54 -24.21 -23.47
C ALA A 628 6.24 -23.52 -22.99
N GLN A 629 5.34 -24.25 -22.32
CA GLN A 629 4.07 -23.73 -21.83
C GLN A 629 3.51 -24.47 -20.60
N VAL A 630 2.63 -23.78 -19.87
CA VAL A 630 1.75 -24.36 -18.84
C VAL A 630 0.30 -23.97 -19.14
N ASN A 631 -0.58 -24.96 -19.22
CA ASN A 631 -2.02 -24.76 -19.33
C ASN A 631 -2.65 -24.78 -17.92
N LEU A 632 -3.30 -23.70 -17.54
CA LEU A 632 -4.03 -23.55 -16.27
C LEU A 632 -5.54 -23.65 -16.50
N ASN A 633 -6.26 -24.26 -15.56
CA ASN A 633 -7.72 -24.28 -15.53
C ASN A 633 -8.25 -24.31 -14.08
N TRP A 634 -9.46 -23.80 -13.85
CA TRP A 634 -10.09 -23.70 -12.52
C TRP A 634 -11.63 -23.74 -12.58
N SER A 635 -12.29 -23.68 -11.42
CA SER A 635 -13.75 -23.58 -11.32
C SER A 635 -14.23 -22.12 -11.49
N PRO A 636 -15.25 -21.83 -12.33
CA PRO A 636 -15.70 -20.46 -12.62
C PRO A 636 -16.39 -19.79 -11.42
N ILE A 637 -16.13 -18.51 -11.21
CA ILE A 637 -16.64 -17.72 -10.08
C ILE A 637 -17.83 -16.85 -10.50
N VAL A 638 -18.95 -17.00 -9.79
CA VAL A 638 -20.19 -16.24 -10.04
C VAL A 638 -19.95 -14.74 -9.86
N GLY A 639 -20.27 -13.95 -10.88
CA GLY A 639 -20.14 -12.49 -10.87
C GLY A 639 -18.71 -11.97 -11.09
N ALA A 640 -17.73 -12.83 -11.37
CA ALA A 640 -16.45 -12.39 -11.91
C ALA A 640 -16.62 -11.94 -13.38
N THR A 641 -15.94 -10.85 -13.75
CA THR A 641 -15.89 -10.34 -15.14
C THR A 641 -14.57 -10.69 -15.82
N SER A 642 -13.52 -10.99 -15.06
CA SER A 642 -12.25 -11.54 -15.54
C SER A 642 -11.47 -12.21 -14.41
N TYR A 643 -10.28 -12.73 -14.69
CA TYR A 643 -9.35 -13.31 -13.73
C TYR A 643 -7.95 -12.70 -13.90
N ASN A 644 -7.19 -12.63 -12.80
CA ASN A 644 -5.77 -12.29 -12.83
C ASN A 644 -4.95 -13.55 -12.52
N VAL A 645 -4.11 -13.95 -13.46
CA VAL A 645 -3.19 -15.11 -13.35
C VAL A 645 -1.81 -14.58 -12.98
N LYS A 646 -1.23 -15.13 -11.91
CA LYS A 646 0.04 -14.68 -11.33
C LYS A 646 1.01 -15.85 -11.25
N ARG A 647 2.29 -15.58 -11.52
CA ARG A 647 3.36 -16.59 -11.62
C ARG A 647 4.55 -16.24 -10.73
N SER A 648 5.23 -17.25 -10.20
CA SER A 648 6.56 -17.12 -9.59
C SER A 648 7.51 -18.22 -10.07
N LEU A 649 8.80 -18.02 -9.81
CA LEU A 649 9.85 -19.06 -9.87
C LEU A 649 10.13 -19.67 -8.48
N THR A 650 9.51 -19.15 -7.43
CA THR A 650 9.70 -19.56 -6.04
C THR A 650 8.37 -19.99 -5.42
N ALA A 651 8.36 -21.11 -4.70
CA ALA A 651 7.19 -21.61 -3.98
C ALA A 651 6.74 -20.62 -2.90
N GLY A 652 5.45 -20.34 -2.83
CA GLY A 652 4.86 -19.31 -1.98
C GLY A 652 4.99 -17.88 -2.53
N GLY A 653 5.66 -17.69 -3.66
CA GLY A 653 5.89 -16.38 -4.29
C GLY A 653 7.24 -15.72 -3.91
N PRO A 654 7.37 -14.39 -4.10
CA PRO A 654 6.35 -13.45 -4.58
C PRO A 654 5.91 -13.74 -6.02
N TYR A 655 4.65 -13.45 -6.34
CA TYR A 655 4.06 -13.71 -7.67
C TYR A 655 3.91 -12.41 -8.47
N THR A 656 4.27 -12.44 -9.75
CA THR A 656 4.00 -11.39 -10.74
C THR A 656 2.77 -11.74 -11.56
N THR A 657 1.82 -10.80 -11.72
CA THR A 657 0.70 -10.99 -12.67
C THR A 657 1.22 -11.09 -14.10
N ILE A 658 0.84 -12.16 -14.82
CA ILE A 658 1.25 -12.44 -16.21
C ILE A 658 0.11 -12.26 -17.22
N SER A 659 -1.14 -12.32 -16.77
CA SER A 659 -2.31 -11.97 -17.57
C SER A 659 -2.45 -10.45 -17.74
N THR A 660 -2.69 -9.97 -18.96
CA THR A 660 -3.17 -8.60 -19.17
C THR A 660 -4.51 -8.41 -18.44
N ALA A 661 -4.66 -7.33 -17.67
CA ALA A 661 -5.87 -7.07 -16.91
C ALA A 661 -7.13 -7.10 -17.81
N GLY A 662 -8.19 -7.78 -17.36
CA GLY A 662 -9.43 -7.93 -18.13
C GLY A 662 -9.41 -8.97 -19.27
N SER A 663 -8.24 -9.47 -19.69
CA SER A 663 -8.15 -10.37 -20.86
C SER A 663 -8.63 -11.80 -20.61
N VAL A 664 -8.53 -12.29 -19.38
CA VAL A 664 -8.88 -13.68 -19.02
C VAL A 664 -10.34 -13.72 -18.56
N THR A 665 -11.25 -13.94 -19.49
CA THR A 665 -12.72 -13.97 -19.23
C THR A 665 -13.28 -15.37 -19.03
N THR A 666 -12.49 -16.41 -19.32
CA THR A 666 -12.83 -17.83 -19.13
C THR A 666 -11.98 -18.45 -18.01
N PRO A 667 -12.39 -19.57 -17.38
CA PRO A 667 -11.68 -20.15 -16.24
C PRO A 667 -10.46 -21.01 -16.66
N SER A 668 -9.67 -20.48 -17.60
CA SER A 668 -8.51 -21.15 -18.19
C SER A 668 -7.51 -20.15 -18.77
N TYR A 669 -6.22 -20.48 -18.75
CA TYR A 669 -5.15 -19.63 -19.29
C TYR A 669 -3.96 -20.47 -19.76
N ALA A 670 -3.37 -20.13 -20.91
CA ALA A 670 -2.15 -20.76 -21.42
C ALA A 670 -0.96 -19.81 -21.26
N ASP A 671 -0.06 -20.11 -20.32
CA ASP A 671 1.19 -19.41 -20.15
C ASP A 671 2.25 -20.00 -21.09
N THR A 672 2.87 -19.20 -21.95
CA THR A 672 3.67 -19.66 -23.09
C THR A 672 5.01 -18.92 -23.19
N GLY A 673 5.96 -19.46 -23.98
CA GLY A 673 7.33 -18.92 -24.07
C GLY A 673 8.19 -19.28 -22.86
N LEU A 674 7.83 -20.34 -22.14
CA LEU A 674 8.49 -20.78 -20.92
C LEU A 674 9.75 -21.60 -21.21
N THR A 675 10.69 -21.61 -20.25
CA THR A 675 11.89 -22.45 -20.33
C THR A 675 11.56 -23.86 -19.88
N ASN A 676 11.85 -24.86 -20.71
CA ASN A 676 11.68 -26.26 -20.34
C ASN A 676 12.67 -26.66 -19.23
N GLY A 677 12.22 -27.50 -18.30
CA GLY A 677 12.99 -27.91 -17.12
C GLY A 677 12.92 -26.92 -15.94
N THR A 678 12.35 -25.73 -16.12
CA THR A 678 12.13 -24.74 -15.06
C THR A 678 10.78 -24.95 -14.38
N THR A 679 10.75 -24.95 -13.04
CA THR A 679 9.50 -24.96 -12.27
C THR A 679 8.88 -23.56 -12.25
N TYR A 680 7.60 -23.48 -12.59
CA TYR A 680 6.79 -22.27 -12.45
C TYR A 680 5.63 -22.53 -11.48
N TYR A 681 5.43 -21.59 -10.56
CA TYR A 681 4.39 -21.61 -9.53
C TYR A 681 3.31 -20.60 -9.89
N TYR A 682 2.03 -20.91 -9.63
CA TYR A 682 0.89 -20.11 -10.07
C TYR A 682 -0.18 -19.98 -9.00
N VAL A 683 -0.79 -18.80 -8.95
CA VAL A 683 -2.06 -18.52 -8.26
C VAL A 683 -2.97 -17.71 -9.17
N VAL A 684 -4.28 -17.83 -8.98
CA VAL A 684 -5.30 -17.11 -9.76
C VAL A 684 -6.23 -16.39 -8.80
N SER A 685 -6.62 -15.17 -9.13
CA SER A 685 -7.65 -14.38 -8.43
C SER A 685 -8.77 -14.01 -9.40
N ALA A 686 -9.97 -13.79 -8.87
CA ALA A 686 -11.13 -13.36 -9.67
C ALA A 686 -11.29 -11.85 -9.58
N VAL A 687 -11.63 -11.21 -10.69
CA VAL A 687 -11.85 -9.76 -10.80
C VAL A 687 -13.31 -9.51 -11.16
N LYS A 688 -13.93 -8.53 -10.50
CA LYS A 688 -15.28 -8.05 -10.81
C LYS A 688 -15.23 -6.55 -11.01
N THR A 689 -15.66 -6.11 -12.19
CA THR A 689 -15.70 -4.69 -12.57
C THR A 689 -16.45 -3.87 -11.52
N ALA A 690 -15.89 -2.70 -11.16
CA ALA A 690 -16.32 -1.82 -10.06
C ALA A 690 -16.26 -2.39 -8.63
N ALA A 691 -16.01 -3.69 -8.41
CA ALA A 691 -15.81 -4.27 -7.07
C ALA A 691 -14.34 -4.44 -6.70
N GLY A 692 -13.49 -4.85 -7.65
CA GLY A 692 -12.07 -5.15 -7.44
C GLY A 692 -11.72 -6.62 -7.60
N GLU A 693 -10.61 -7.03 -6.99
CA GLU A 693 -10.00 -8.35 -7.11
C GLU A 693 -10.15 -9.16 -5.81
N SER A 694 -10.40 -10.48 -5.92
CA SER A 694 -10.47 -11.39 -4.79
C SER A 694 -9.10 -11.84 -4.28
N MET A 695 -9.09 -12.57 -3.16
CA MET A 695 -7.90 -13.28 -2.70
C MET A 695 -7.41 -14.27 -3.76
N ASN A 696 -6.11 -14.57 -3.73
CA ASN A 696 -5.51 -15.63 -4.52
C ASN A 696 -6.14 -17.00 -4.17
N SER A 697 -6.15 -17.89 -5.17
CA SER A 697 -6.30 -19.34 -4.98
C SER A 697 -5.17 -19.94 -4.13
N SER A 698 -5.31 -21.22 -3.79
CA SER A 698 -4.15 -22.06 -3.45
C SER A 698 -3.13 -22.08 -4.59
N GLU A 699 -1.85 -22.26 -4.26
CA GLU A 699 -0.75 -22.40 -5.23
C GLU A 699 -0.82 -23.75 -5.97
N VAL A 700 -0.49 -23.72 -7.26
CA VAL A 700 -0.12 -24.91 -8.06
C VAL A 700 1.22 -24.70 -8.76
N SER A 701 1.87 -25.76 -9.20
CA SER A 701 3.13 -25.64 -9.98
C SER A 701 3.21 -26.65 -11.12
N ALA A 702 4.03 -26.32 -12.11
CA ALA A 702 4.27 -27.13 -13.30
C ALA A 702 5.69 -26.93 -13.84
N VAL A 703 6.17 -27.89 -14.63
CA VAL A 703 7.51 -27.87 -15.25
C VAL A 703 7.34 -28.14 -16.75
N PRO A 704 7.42 -27.12 -17.63
CA PRO A 704 7.40 -27.31 -19.07
C PRO A 704 8.51 -28.27 -19.52
N MET A 705 8.22 -29.12 -20.51
CA MET A 705 9.15 -30.12 -21.03
C MET A 705 8.94 -30.34 -22.53
N THR A 706 10.03 -30.59 -23.26
CA THR A 706 9.98 -31.17 -24.61
C THR A 706 9.56 -32.64 -24.54
N TYR A 707 8.76 -33.10 -25.50
CA TYR A 707 8.24 -34.46 -25.54
C TYR A 707 8.57 -35.15 -26.88
N THR A 708 9.23 -36.31 -26.82
CA THR A 708 9.39 -37.28 -27.91
C THR A 708 8.20 -38.25 -27.92
N SER A 709 7.82 -38.76 -29.09
CA SER A 709 6.77 -39.77 -29.20
C SER A 709 7.34 -41.18 -29.13
N GLY A 710 6.87 -42.00 -28.18
CA GLY A 710 7.18 -43.43 -28.06
C GLY A 710 6.21 -44.32 -28.85
N LYS A 711 4.96 -43.86 -29.03
CA LYS A 711 3.99 -44.34 -30.02
C LYS A 711 3.18 -43.15 -30.53
N ASP A 712 3.03 -43.05 -31.85
CA ASP A 712 2.36 -41.94 -32.52
C ASP A 712 1.29 -42.49 -33.47
N TRP A 713 0.09 -41.94 -33.40
CA TRP A 713 -1.04 -42.21 -34.30
C TRP A 713 -1.60 -40.87 -34.75
N ASN A 714 -1.46 -40.58 -36.04
CA ASN A 714 -1.73 -39.28 -36.66
C ASN A 714 -2.91 -39.31 -37.63
N PHE A 715 -3.45 -40.48 -37.93
CA PHE A 715 -4.66 -40.67 -38.77
C PHE A 715 -4.59 -39.91 -40.12
N ASN A 716 -3.40 -39.81 -40.71
CA ASN A 716 -3.14 -38.98 -41.89
C ASN A 716 -3.42 -39.71 -43.22
N THR A 717 -3.75 -41.00 -43.19
CA THR A 717 -4.04 -41.81 -44.38
C THR A 717 -5.51 -42.18 -44.42
N ASN A 718 -6.26 -41.68 -45.42
CA ASN A 718 -7.68 -41.98 -45.59
C ASN A 718 -7.96 -43.50 -45.57
N GLY A 719 -8.96 -43.91 -44.80
CA GLY A 719 -9.35 -45.31 -44.61
C GLY A 719 -8.46 -46.14 -43.66
N ASN A 720 -7.30 -45.63 -43.22
CA ASN A 720 -6.39 -46.35 -42.35
C ASN A 720 -6.57 -45.94 -40.88
N LEU A 721 -7.06 -46.86 -40.03
CA LEU A 721 -7.18 -46.66 -38.58
C LEU A 721 -5.83 -46.74 -37.83
N GLU A 722 -4.70 -46.92 -38.54
CA GLU A 722 -3.35 -47.07 -37.97
C GLU A 722 -3.27 -48.19 -36.91
N GLY A 723 -4.09 -49.24 -37.12
CA GLY A 723 -4.23 -50.41 -36.26
C GLY A 723 -5.14 -50.22 -35.03
N TRP A 724 -5.78 -49.06 -34.86
CA TRP A 724 -6.87 -48.92 -33.88
C TRP A 724 -8.11 -49.71 -34.31
N SER A 725 -8.81 -50.29 -33.33
CA SER A 725 -10.06 -51.03 -33.52
C SER A 725 -11.24 -50.27 -32.94
N MET A 726 -12.30 -50.12 -33.73
CA MET A 726 -13.61 -49.65 -33.25
C MET A 726 -14.28 -50.76 -32.43
N VAL A 727 -14.75 -50.45 -31.23
CA VAL A 727 -15.41 -51.41 -30.32
C VAL A 727 -16.70 -50.78 -29.78
N ASN A 728 -17.56 -51.58 -29.14
CA ASN A 728 -18.74 -51.22 -28.35
C ASN A 728 -19.18 -49.74 -28.42
N GLN A 729 -20.31 -49.46 -29.09
CA GLN A 729 -20.92 -48.13 -29.21
C GLN A 729 -20.07 -47.03 -29.89
N ALA A 730 -18.83 -47.32 -30.30
CA ALA A 730 -18.05 -46.49 -31.21
C ALA A 730 -18.06 -47.06 -32.63
N THR A 731 -18.30 -46.19 -33.61
CA THR A 731 -18.09 -46.46 -35.05
C THR A 731 -17.30 -45.31 -35.64
N GLY A 732 -16.56 -45.51 -36.74
CA GLY A 732 -15.76 -44.43 -37.29
C GLY A 732 -14.90 -44.78 -38.49
N SER A 733 -14.27 -43.77 -39.07
CA SER A 733 -13.36 -43.87 -40.21
C SER A 733 -12.36 -42.72 -40.23
N VAL A 734 -11.26 -42.88 -40.97
CA VAL A 734 -10.26 -41.83 -41.16
C VAL A 734 -10.46 -41.17 -42.53
N SER A 735 -10.54 -39.84 -42.54
CA SER A 735 -10.58 -39.03 -43.76
C SER A 735 -10.04 -37.63 -43.49
N GLY A 736 -9.22 -37.10 -44.40
CA GLY A 736 -8.76 -35.70 -44.35
C GLY A 736 -7.83 -35.36 -43.18
N GLY A 737 -7.09 -36.34 -42.64
CA GLY A 737 -6.25 -36.16 -41.46
C GLY A 737 -6.99 -36.26 -40.12
N LEU A 738 -8.20 -36.85 -40.11
CA LEU A 738 -9.04 -36.93 -38.93
C LEU A 738 -9.63 -38.33 -38.75
N LEU A 739 -9.43 -38.94 -37.58
CA LEU A 739 -10.21 -40.08 -37.12
C LEU A 739 -11.57 -39.58 -36.62
N SER A 740 -12.60 -39.75 -37.46
CA SER A 740 -13.98 -39.38 -37.12
C SER A 740 -14.66 -40.55 -36.40
N ILE A 741 -15.02 -40.34 -35.14
CA ILE A 741 -15.71 -41.31 -34.27
C ILE A 741 -17.15 -40.83 -34.03
N THR A 742 -18.12 -41.71 -34.21
CA THR A 742 -19.51 -41.55 -33.80
C THR A 742 -19.78 -42.42 -32.59
N SER A 743 -20.10 -41.79 -31.46
CA SER A 743 -20.65 -42.44 -30.28
C SER A 743 -22.15 -42.66 -30.44
N SER A 744 -22.62 -43.88 -30.20
CA SER A 744 -24.04 -44.25 -30.21
C SER A 744 -24.63 -44.41 -28.80
N GLY A 745 -23.92 -44.05 -27.73
CA GLY A 745 -24.37 -44.35 -26.36
C GLY A 745 -23.47 -43.83 -25.24
N GLY A 746 -23.43 -44.58 -24.13
CA GLY A 746 -22.81 -44.20 -22.86
C GLY A 746 -21.47 -44.87 -22.54
N ASP A 747 -21.06 -45.90 -23.29
CA ASP A 747 -19.76 -46.57 -23.17
C ASP A 747 -19.08 -46.77 -24.55
N PRO A 748 -18.94 -45.72 -25.40
CA PRO A 748 -18.16 -45.81 -26.62
C PRO A 748 -16.68 -46.00 -26.29
N PHE A 749 -16.01 -47.01 -26.88
CA PHE A 749 -14.55 -47.14 -26.74
C PHE A 749 -13.84 -47.74 -27.95
N ILE A 750 -12.56 -47.41 -28.09
CA ILE A 750 -11.68 -47.93 -29.14
C ILE A 750 -10.39 -48.50 -28.54
N HIS A 751 -9.80 -49.52 -29.18
CA HIS A 751 -8.54 -50.15 -28.74
C HIS A 751 -7.38 -49.76 -29.64
N SER A 752 -6.19 -49.55 -29.07
CA SER A 752 -4.94 -49.44 -29.81
C SER A 752 -4.56 -50.80 -30.44
N PRO A 753 -3.54 -50.83 -31.33
CA PRO A 753 -2.81 -52.07 -31.62
C PRO A 753 -2.42 -52.79 -30.33
N ASP A 754 -2.49 -54.12 -30.32
CA ASP A 754 -1.97 -54.93 -29.22
C ASP A 754 -0.43 -55.02 -29.27
N SER A 755 0.19 -55.43 -28.16
CA SER A 755 1.64 -55.62 -28.00
C SER A 755 2.47 -54.37 -28.33
N LEU A 756 2.03 -53.20 -27.83
CA LEU A 756 2.72 -51.91 -27.95
C LEU A 756 4.19 -51.96 -27.50
N GLY A 757 4.53 -52.81 -26.52
CA GLY A 757 5.91 -53.10 -26.11
C GLY A 757 6.59 -51.97 -25.33
N ILE A 758 5.82 -51.20 -24.55
CA ILE A 758 6.32 -50.02 -23.85
C ILE A 758 6.96 -50.45 -22.52
N THR A 759 8.25 -50.79 -22.58
CA THR A 759 9.03 -51.37 -21.48
C THR A 759 9.39 -50.39 -20.36
N ASN A 760 9.38 -49.08 -20.63
CA ASN A 760 9.53 -48.03 -19.62
C ASN A 760 8.28 -47.13 -19.59
N PRO A 761 7.23 -47.50 -18.83
CA PRO A 761 6.00 -46.74 -18.74
C PRO A 761 6.20 -45.37 -18.08
N TRP A 762 7.14 -45.26 -17.12
CA TRP A 762 7.39 -43.99 -16.41
C TRP A 762 8.02 -42.91 -17.27
N LEU A 763 8.87 -43.28 -18.24
CA LEU A 763 9.24 -42.37 -19.33
C LEU A 763 8.02 -42.06 -20.20
N ASN A 764 7.32 -43.09 -20.66
CA ASN A 764 6.22 -42.99 -21.64
C ASN A 764 4.84 -42.65 -21.01
N ARG A 765 4.82 -41.89 -19.92
CA ARG A 765 3.61 -41.71 -19.10
C ARG A 765 2.63 -40.65 -19.58
N TYR A 766 3.00 -39.84 -20.57
CA TYR A 766 2.17 -38.75 -21.05
C TYR A 766 1.41 -39.15 -22.31
N ILE A 767 0.16 -39.56 -22.14
CA ILE A 767 -0.74 -39.80 -23.25
C ILE A 767 -1.34 -38.45 -23.67
N ARG A 768 -1.18 -38.09 -24.94
CA ARG A 768 -1.67 -36.85 -25.54
C ARG A 768 -2.75 -37.19 -26.55
N VAL A 769 -3.91 -36.56 -26.43
CA VAL A 769 -5.03 -36.71 -27.37
C VAL A 769 -5.42 -35.32 -27.87
N ARG A 770 -5.26 -35.06 -29.17
CA ARG A 770 -5.77 -33.83 -29.78
C ARG A 770 -7.07 -34.13 -30.50
N MET A 771 -8.17 -33.49 -30.09
CA MET A 771 -9.49 -33.78 -30.63
C MET A 771 -10.48 -32.61 -30.57
N GLN A 772 -11.53 -32.73 -31.37
CA GLN A 772 -12.79 -31.98 -31.31
C GLN A 772 -13.85 -32.84 -30.61
N ASN A 773 -14.72 -32.25 -29.79
CA ASN A 773 -15.78 -32.97 -29.08
C ASN A 773 -17.15 -32.32 -29.34
N GLY A 774 -17.97 -32.98 -30.17
CA GLY A 774 -19.36 -32.63 -30.45
C GLY A 774 -20.39 -33.36 -29.56
N THR A 775 -19.95 -34.12 -28.55
CA THR A 775 -20.86 -34.77 -27.59
C THR A 775 -21.16 -33.85 -26.40
N GLY A 776 -22.35 -33.96 -25.81
CA GLY A 776 -22.77 -33.15 -24.65
C GLY A 776 -22.11 -33.50 -23.31
N ASN A 777 -20.92 -34.11 -23.32
CA ASN A 777 -20.25 -34.67 -22.14
C ASN A 777 -18.85 -34.05 -21.92
N ALA A 778 -18.46 -33.99 -20.63
CA ALA A 778 -17.24 -33.35 -20.14
C ALA A 778 -16.20 -34.32 -19.56
N GLN A 779 -16.34 -35.64 -19.73
CA GLN A 779 -15.38 -36.65 -19.25
C GLN A 779 -14.94 -37.62 -20.35
N GLY A 780 -13.63 -37.78 -20.54
CA GLY A 780 -13.01 -38.88 -21.28
C GLY A 780 -12.23 -39.80 -20.35
N GLN A 781 -11.88 -41.00 -20.81
CA GLN A 781 -11.12 -41.98 -20.01
C GLN A 781 -10.14 -42.79 -20.87
N ILE A 782 -9.00 -43.13 -20.28
CA ILE A 782 -8.00 -44.04 -20.86
C ILE A 782 -7.87 -45.26 -19.95
N TYR A 783 -7.87 -46.47 -20.52
CA TYR A 783 -7.53 -47.72 -19.82
C TYR A 783 -6.26 -48.33 -20.42
N PHE A 784 -5.58 -49.20 -19.68
CA PHE A 784 -4.39 -49.91 -20.14
C PHE A 784 -4.30 -51.35 -19.65
N THR A 785 -3.58 -52.18 -20.40
CA THR A 785 -3.11 -53.51 -19.98
C THR A 785 -1.60 -53.60 -20.07
N THR A 786 -1.02 -54.49 -19.27
CA THR A 786 0.39 -54.88 -19.32
C THR A 786 0.54 -56.28 -19.91
N THR A 787 1.76 -56.72 -20.18
CA THR A 787 2.05 -58.10 -20.63
C THR A 787 1.67 -59.18 -19.61
N ALA A 788 1.32 -58.81 -18.36
CA ALA A 788 0.86 -59.73 -17.32
C ALA A 788 -0.67 -59.73 -17.11
N ASP A 789 -1.43 -58.87 -17.81
CA ASP A 789 -2.88 -58.75 -17.63
C ASP A 789 -3.68 -59.61 -18.62
N SER A 790 -4.73 -60.26 -18.12
CA SER A 790 -5.74 -60.98 -18.91
C SER A 790 -7.04 -60.19 -19.12
N SER A 791 -7.19 -59.01 -18.50
CA SER A 791 -8.45 -58.25 -18.47
C SER A 791 -8.24 -56.77 -18.18
N TRP A 792 -9.11 -55.91 -18.73
CA TRP A 792 -9.21 -54.50 -18.37
C TRP A 792 -9.79 -54.32 -16.95
N THR A 793 -9.34 -53.31 -16.21
CA THR A 793 -9.86 -52.99 -14.87
C THR A 793 -9.86 -51.48 -14.62
N GLU A 794 -10.77 -50.97 -13.78
CA GLU A 794 -10.81 -49.55 -13.39
C GLU A 794 -9.56 -49.11 -12.61
N ALA A 795 -8.90 -50.05 -11.91
CA ALA A 795 -7.61 -49.80 -11.28
C ALA A 795 -6.50 -49.47 -12.31
N LYS A 796 -6.64 -49.92 -13.56
CA LYS A 796 -5.74 -49.60 -14.69
C LYS A 796 -6.39 -48.63 -15.68
N SER A 797 -6.96 -47.55 -15.14
CA SER A 797 -7.55 -46.46 -15.92
C SER A 797 -7.16 -45.07 -15.43
N LYS A 798 -7.48 -44.04 -16.21
CA LYS A 798 -7.37 -42.62 -15.85
C LYS A 798 -8.45 -41.80 -16.55
N LYS A 799 -9.31 -41.15 -15.76
CA LYS A 799 -10.33 -40.18 -16.22
C LYS A 799 -9.72 -38.79 -16.39
N PHE A 800 -10.19 -38.04 -17.38
CA PHE A 800 -9.77 -36.67 -17.66
C PHE A 800 -10.96 -35.80 -18.13
N THR A 801 -10.89 -34.50 -17.90
CA THR A 801 -11.94 -33.55 -18.28
C THR A 801 -11.78 -33.12 -19.73
N ILE A 802 -12.89 -33.06 -20.47
CA ILE A 802 -12.96 -32.62 -21.87
C ILE A 802 -14.01 -31.52 -22.02
N SER A 803 -13.99 -30.81 -23.15
CA SER A 803 -14.86 -29.63 -23.39
C SER A 803 -15.54 -29.72 -24.74
N THR A 804 -16.81 -29.34 -24.81
CA THR A 804 -17.56 -29.20 -26.07
C THR A 804 -16.85 -28.22 -26.99
N SER A 805 -16.49 -28.65 -28.20
CA SER A 805 -15.57 -27.91 -29.06
C SER A 805 -15.64 -28.31 -30.53
N SER A 806 -15.77 -27.31 -31.40
CA SER A 806 -15.60 -27.42 -32.87
C SER A 806 -14.15 -27.19 -33.32
N GLY A 807 -13.33 -26.55 -32.49
CA GLY A 807 -11.87 -26.45 -32.66
C GLY A 807 -11.12 -27.55 -31.92
N TYR A 808 -9.88 -27.82 -32.31
CA TYR A 808 -9.04 -28.83 -31.67
C TYR A 808 -8.53 -28.39 -30.29
N ASN A 809 -8.76 -29.22 -29.27
CA ASN A 809 -8.11 -29.13 -27.97
C ASN A 809 -7.09 -30.26 -27.81
N GLU A 810 -5.92 -30.00 -27.19
CA GLU A 810 -5.00 -31.06 -26.76
C GLU A 810 -5.22 -31.37 -25.26
N TYR A 811 -5.49 -32.65 -24.97
CA TYR A 811 -5.58 -33.19 -23.63
C TYR A 811 -4.30 -33.96 -23.29
N VAL A 812 -3.67 -33.65 -22.16
CA VAL A 812 -2.43 -34.30 -21.69
C VAL A 812 -2.73 -35.09 -20.42
N ILE A 813 -2.70 -36.42 -20.52
CA ILE A 813 -3.02 -37.37 -19.46
C ILE A 813 -1.72 -37.94 -18.88
N ASP A 814 -1.41 -37.58 -17.63
CA ASP A 814 -0.26 -38.12 -16.88
C ASP A 814 -0.62 -39.46 -16.21
N MET A 815 -0.32 -40.56 -16.91
CA MET A 815 -0.59 -41.92 -16.44
C MET A 815 0.30 -42.33 -15.26
N GLY A 816 1.43 -41.64 -15.01
CA GLY A 816 2.27 -41.89 -13.83
C GLY A 816 1.59 -41.54 -12.50
N THR A 817 0.48 -40.80 -12.56
CA THR A 817 -0.41 -40.60 -11.40
C THR A 817 -1.28 -41.82 -11.06
N ASN A 818 -1.28 -42.88 -11.89
CA ASN A 818 -1.84 -44.18 -11.56
C ASN A 818 -0.71 -45.13 -11.13
N ALA A 819 -0.76 -45.63 -9.89
CA ALA A 819 0.27 -46.50 -9.32
C ALA A 819 0.43 -47.86 -10.03
N ALA A 820 -0.57 -48.30 -10.81
CA ALA A 820 -0.53 -49.53 -11.59
C ALA A 820 0.09 -49.35 -13.00
N TRP A 821 0.50 -48.13 -13.38
CA TRP A 821 1.19 -47.82 -14.65
C TRP A 821 2.67 -48.26 -14.60
N ILE A 822 2.87 -49.58 -14.49
CA ILE A 822 4.15 -50.26 -14.27
C ILE A 822 4.25 -51.53 -15.14
N GLY A 823 5.45 -52.09 -15.28
CA GLY A 823 5.70 -53.23 -16.18
C GLY A 823 5.73 -52.82 -17.66
N THR A 824 5.62 -53.78 -18.57
CA THR A 824 5.55 -53.47 -20.01
C THR A 824 4.11 -53.24 -20.42
N ILE A 825 3.76 -52.03 -20.90
CA ILE A 825 2.40 -51.75 -21.38
C ILE A 825 2.17 -52.48 -22.70
N LYS A 826 1.06 -53.22 -22.75
CA LYS A 826 0.65 -54.11 -23.83
C LYS A 826 -0.35 -53.43 -24.77
N GLN A 827 -1.42 -52.83 -24.25
CA GLN A 827 -2.47 -52.20 -25.06
C GLN A 827 -3.13 -51.03 -24.31
N ILE A 828 -3.67 -50.06 -25.06
CA ILE A 828 -4.47 -48.94 -24.55
C ILE A 828 -5.92 -49.07 -25.06
N ARG A 829 -6.88 -48.74 -24.21
CA ARG A 829 -8.29 -48.50 -24.58
C ARG A 829 -8.59 -47.01 -24.35
N PHE A 830 -9.28 -46.36 -25.29
CA PHE A 830 -9.68 -44.96 -25.20
C PHE A 830 -11.20 -44.86 -25.28
N ASP A 831 -11.77 -44.19 -24.28
CA ASP A 831 -13.19 -43.94 -24.09
C ASP A 831 -13.40 -42.43 -24.29
N PRO A 832 -13.75 -41.99 -25.50
CA PRO A 832 -13.70 -40.57 -25.85
C PRO A 832 -14.87 -39.76 -25.28
N SER A 833 -15.96 -40.40 -24.84
CA SER A 833 -17.11 -39.77 -24.21
C SER A 833 -18.00 -40.76 -23.46
N GLN A 834 -18.97 -40.28 -22.69
CA GLN A 834 -20.09 -41.04 -22.10
C GLN A 834 -21.46 -40.56 -22.64
N ALA A 835 -21.48 -39.88 -23.79
CA ALA A 835 -22.68 -39.44 -24.47
C ALA A 835 -22.60 -39.69 -25.98
N ALA A 836 -23.76 -39.76 -26.64
CA ALA A 836 -23.86 -39.85 -28.09
C ALA A 836 -23.41 -38.55 -28.79
N GLY A 837 -22.94 -38.69 -30.04
CA GLY A 837 -22.49 -37.57 -30.88
C GLY A 837 -21.17 -37.85 -31.60
N SER A 838 -20.59 -36.82 -32.22
CA SER A 838 -19.36 -36.91 -33.01
C SER A 838 -18.11 -36.44 -32.23
N ILE A 839 -16.98 -37.09 -32.50
CA ILE A 839 -15.67 -36.78 -31.92
C ILE A 839 -14.63 -36.93 -33.04
N GLY A 840 -13.83 -35.90 -33.28
CA GLY A 840 -12.80 -35.90 -34.32
C GLY A 840 -11.41 -35.91 -33.68
N VAL A 841 -10.67 -37.01 -33.83
CA VAL A 841 -9.33 -37.18 -33.22
C VAL A 841 -8.24 -36.96 -34.28
N ASP A 842 -7.40 -35.96 -34.05
CA ASP A 842 -6.30 -35.52 -34.91
C ASP A 842 -5.00 -36.30 -34.61
N TYR A 843 -4.70 -36.56 -33.33
CA TYR A 843 -3.74 -37.60 -32.96
C TYR A 843 -4.01 -38.20 -31.58
N ILE A 844 -3.50 -39.42 -31.41
CA ILE A 844 -3.23 -40.03 -30.10
C ILE A 844 -1.74 -40.33 -30.04
N ARG A 845 -1.07 -39.89 -28.97
CA ARG A 845 0.37 -40.09 -28.78
C ARG A 845 0.66 -40.59 -27.38
N ILE A 846 1.59 -41.53 -27.27
CA ILE A 846 2.20 -41.90 -25.99
C ILE A 846 3.60 -41.31 -26.00
N THR A 847 3.82 -40.31 -25.16
CA THR A 847 5.03 -39.47 -25.20
C THR A 847 5.90 -39.61 -23.96
N SER A 848 7.20 -39.43 -24.19
CA SER A 848 8.26 -39.40 -23.19
C SER A 848 8.98 -38.06 -23.24
N PRO A 849 9.52 -37.54 -22.11
CA PRO A 849 10.38 -36.36 -22.14
C PRO A 849 11.58 -36.54 -23.07
N SER A 850 11.91 -35.51 -23.85
CA SER A 850 13.06 -35.51 -24.76
C SER A 850 14.38 -35.28 -24.02
N GLY A 851 15.46 -35.93 -24.45
CA GLY A 851 16.79 -35.76 -23.88
C GLY A 851 17.14 -36.87 -22.88
N THR A 852 17.50 -38.04 -23.39
CA THR A 852 17.91 -39.19 -22.56
C THR A 852 19.38 -39.06 -22.12
N GLY A 853 19.63 -38.22 -21.12
CA GLY A 853 20.69 -38.51 -20.17
C GLY A 853 20.37 -39.80 -19.39
N THR A 854 21.37 -40.40 -18.74
CA THR A 854 21.15 -41.68 -18.04
C THR A 854 20.25 -41.48 -16.82
N MET A 855 19.09 -42.14 -16.78
CA MET A 855 18.12 -42.09 -15.68
C MET A 855 18.40 -43.16 -14.63
N TYR A 856 18.55 -42.75 -13.36
CA TYR A 856 18.69 -43.63 -12.21
C TYR A 856 17.42 -43.56 -11.34
N HIS A 857 16.55 -44.56 -11.42
CA HIS A 857 15.34 -44.64 -10.59
C HIS A 857 15.57 -45.48 -9.32
N SER A 858 15.19 -44.95 -8.16
CA SER A 858 15.45 -45.52 -6.84
C SER A 858 14.88 -46.91 -6.63
N ALA A 859 13.73 -47.24 -7.23
CA ALA A 859 13.11 -48.55 -7.13
C ALA A 859 13.53 -49.52 -8.25
N ASN A 860 13.89 -49.01 -9.44
CA ASN A 860 14.31 -49.87 -10.57
C ASN A 860 15.79 -50.28 -10.46
N GLY A 861 16.61 -49.40 -9.89
CA GLY A 861 18.00 -49.71 -9.55
C GLY A 861 18.13 -50.55 -8.27
N PHE A 862 17.03 -50.94 -7.61
CA PHE A 862 17.06 -51.69 -6.36
C PHE A 862 17.73 -53.06 -6.55
N SER A 863 18.65 -53.39 -5.65
CA SER A 863 19.52 -54.56 -5.75
C SER A 863 19.82 -55.15 -4.38
N SER A 864 20.16 -56.44 -4.36
CA SER A 864 20.74 -57.17 -3.21
C SER A 864 22.24 -56.92 -3.02
N THR A 865 22.88 -56.17 -3.92
CA THR A 865 24.31 -55.83 -3.89
C THR A 865 24.52 -54.35 -3.64
N GLN A 866 25.32 -54.00 -2.64
CA GLN A 866 25.59 -52.60 -2.26
C GLN A 866 26.37 -51.87 -3.37
N GLY A 867 25.94 -50.67 -3.74
CA GLY A 867 26.55 -49.87 -4.80
C GLY A 867 26.09 -50.20 -6.22
N ALA A 868 25.36 -51.31 -6.42
CA ALA A 868 24.84 -51.68 -7.73
C ALA A 868 23.85 -50.62 -8.26
N ASN A 869 23.88 -50.38 -9.58
CA ASN A 869 23.08 -49.34 -10.24
C ASN A 869 23.28 -47.93 -9.63
N GLN A 870 24.45 -47.67 -9.03
CA GLN A 870 24.80 -46.48 -8.25
C GLN A 870 24.05 -46.29 -6.92
N TRP A 871 23.22 -47.25 -6.50
CA TRP A 871 22.44 -47.16 -5.26
C TRP A 871 23.09 -47.91 -4.10
N SER A 872 23.04 -47.32 -2.91
CA SER A 872 23.53 -47.88 -1.64
C SER A 872 22.52 -47.70 -0.52
N TYR A 873 22.41 -48.69 0.35
CA TYR A 873 21.43 -48.77 1.42
C TYR A 873 22.14 -48.62 2.75
N LYS A 874 21.77 -47.60 3.52
CA LYS A 874 22.52 -47.11 4.67
C LYS A 874 21.58 -46.72 5.80
N TYR A 875 22.12 -46.66 7.02
CA TYR A 875 21.47 -46.02 8.16
C TYR A 875 22.42 -45.02 8.81
N SER A 876 21.87 -44.05 9.54
CA SER A 876 22.63 -42.99 10.22
C SER A 876 21.89 -42.52 11.47
N ALA A 877 22.61 -42.23 12.55
CA ALA A 877 22.05 -41.65 13.76
C ALA A 877 22.12 -40.10 13.75
N ASP A 878 23.21 -39.56 13.20
CA ASP A 878 23.69 -38.18 13.32
C ASP A 878 23.59 -37.35 12.02
N LEU A 879 23.41 -38.01 10.86
CA LEU A 879 23.57 -37.45 9.51
C LEU A 879 24.98 -36.90 9.20
N VAL A 880 25.98 -37.37 9.93
CA VAL A 880 27.42 -37.16 9.65
C VAL A 880 28.07 -38.49 9.27
N SER A 881 27.67 -39.58 9.95
CA SER A 881 28.19 -40.94 9.82
C SER A 881 27.13 -41.84 9.17
N TYR A 882 27.49 -42.58 8.12
CA TYR A 882 26.56 -43.43 7.37
C TYR A 882 27.05 -44.88 7.21
N THR A 883 26.47 -45.80 7.98
CA THR A 883 26.81 -47.22 7.97
C THR A 883 26.02 -47.98 6.89
N ASN A 884 26.65 -48.92 6.19
CA ASN A 884 25.95 -49.79 5.23
C ASN A 884 24.98 -50.74 5.96
N MET A 885 23.82 -50.99 5.36
CA MET A 885 22.90 -52.06 5.79
C MET A 885 23.40 -53.44 5.33
N THR A 886 22.83 -54.50 5.91
CA THR A 886 23.03 -55.89 5.48
C THR A 886 21.84 -56.35 4.63
N TRP A 887 22.07 -57.14 3.58
CA TRP A 887 20.99 -57.70 2.76
C TRP A 887 20.35 -58.92 3.43
N SER A 888 19.02 -58.93 3.49
CA SER A 888 18.21 -59.99 4.07
C SER A 888 17.43 -60.72 2.97
N SER A 889 17.98 -61.85 2.52
CA SER A 889 17.40 -62.64 1.41
C SER A 889 16.00 -63.18 1.73
N ALA A 890 15.77 -63.61 2.97
CA ALA A 890 14.46 -64.11 3.43
C ALA A 890 13.37 -63.02 3.39
N ASN A 891 13.73 -61.77 3.65
CA ASN A 891 12.80 -60.63 3.69
C ASN A 891 12.83 -59.76 2.41
N SER A 892 13.72 -60.08 1.45
CA SER A 892 13.98 -59.31 0.22
C SER A 892 14.19 -57.80 0.45
N ARG A 893 14.91 -57.45 1.52
CA ARG A 893 15.14 -56.05 1.94
C ARG A 893 16.52 -55.88 2.59
N TRP A 894 16.93 -54.63 2.74
CA TRP A 894 18.09 -54.22 3.52
C TRP A 894 17.70 -53.92 4.96
N GLU A 895 18.55 -54.34 5.91
CA GLU A 895 18.31 -54.25 7.35
C GLU A 895 19.54 -53.60 8.03
N GLY A 896 19.29 -52.57 8.85
CA GLY A 896 20.31 -51.82 9.60
C GLY A 896 20.12 -51.91 11.11
N ALA A 897 20.42 -50.83 11.84
CA ALA A 897 20.08 -50.70 13.27
C ALA A 897 18.56 -50.46 13.46
N SER A 898 17.77 -51.50 13.20
CA SER A 898 16.31 -51.53 13.16
C SER A 898 15.63 -50.68 12.07
N SER A 899 16.34 -49.79 11.36
CA SER A 899 15.83 -49.22 10.10
C SER A 899 15.86 -50.26 8.97
N LEU A 900 14.90 -50.17 8.03
CA LEU A 900 14.71 -51.12 6.93
C LEU A 900 14.54 -50.39 5.59
N ILE A 901 15.02 -50.97 4.48
CA ILE A 901 14.78 -50.45 3.12
C ILE A 901 14.47 -51.59 2.13
N ALA A 902 13.31 -51.51 1.47
CA ALA A 902 12.91 -52.41 0.40
C ALA A 902 12.84 -51.68 -0.96
N ASN A 903 12.31 -52.33 -2.00
CA ASN A 903 12.29 -51.79 -3.36
C ASN A 903 11.63 -50.39 -3.46
N THR A 904 10.39 -50.21 -3.00
CA THR A 904 9.66 -48.93 -3.07
C THR A 904 9.75 -48.08 -1.79
N TRP A 905 9.92 -48.72 -0.64
CA TRP A 905 9.75 -48.08 0.67
C TRP A 905 10.99 -48.07 1.55
N GLN A 906 10.97 -47.16 2.53
CA GLN A 906 11.93 -47.04 3.63
C GLN A 906 11.17 -47.04 4.97
N HIS A 907 11.80 -47.48 6.05
CA HIS A 907 11.23 -47.47 7.40
C HIS A 907 12.32 -47.06 8.41
N PRO A 908 12.15 -45.95 9.15
CA PRO A 908 13.11 -45.48 10.14
C PRO A 908 13.05 -46.30 11.45
N ASN A 909 13.90 -45.94 12.40
CA ASN A 909 13.78 -46.30 13.81
C ASN A 909 14.11 -45.07 14.67
N ASN A 910 13.58 -44.97 15.88
CA ASN A 910 13.84 -43.86 16.81
C ASN A 910 15.34 -43.55 17.02
N ALA A 911 16.22 -44.56 16.95
CA ALA A 911 17.66 -44.40 17.10
C ALA A 911 18.44 -44.24 15.78
N SER A 912 17.85 -44.54 14.62
CA SER A 912 18.53 -44.33 13.32
C SER A 912 17.61 -44.19 12.11
N LYS A 913 18.00 -43.25 11.24
CA LYS A 913 17.33 -42.89 9.99
C LYS A 913 17.59 -43.94 8.91
N ALA A 914 16.56 -44.24 8.11
CA ALA A 914 16.72 -45.02 6.89
C ALA A 914 17.22 -44.10 5.77
N VAL A 915 18.29 -44.51 5.07
CA VAL A 915 18.94 -43.69 4.05
C VAL A 915 19.22 -44.50 2.79
N ARG A 916 18.51 -44.17 1.70
CA ARG A 916 18.86 -44.61 0.35
C ARG A 916 19.80 -43.57 -0.26
N ALA A 917 21.00 -43.99 -0.63
CA ALA A 917 22.04 -43.14 -1.17
C ALA A 917 22.29 -43.44 -2.66
N TRP A 918 22.48 -42.42 -3.49
CA TRP A 918 22.90 -42.54 -4.89
C TRP A 918 24.24 -41.84 -5.12
N THR A 919 25.17 -42.47 -5.83
CA THR A 919 26.51 -41.92 -6.09
C THR A 919 26.65 -41.53 -7.56
N ALA A 920 26.94 -40.27 -7.85
CA ALA A 920 27.07 -39.74 -9.21
C ALA A 920 28.19 -40.45 -10.00
N PRO A 921 27.88 -41.22 -11.06
CA PRO A 921 28.89 -41.93 -11.85
C PRO A 921 29.68 -41.01 -12.80
N THR A 922 29.14 -39.82 -13.10
CA THR A 922 29.73 -38.82 -14.00
C THR A 922 29.46 -37.41 -13.49
N THR A 923 30.32 -36.47 -13.86
CA THR A 923 30.08 -35.04 -13.64
C THR A 923 29.04 -34.53 -14.64
N GLY A 924 28.09 -33.71 -14.20
CA GLY A 924 27.05 -33.13 -15.05
C GLY A 924 25.94 -32.43 -14.26
N THR A 925 24.94 -31.87 -14.95
CA THR A 925 23.72 -31.37 -14.31
C THR A 925 22.68 -32.49 -14.23
N ILE A 926 21.98 -32.58 -13.11
CA ILE A 926 20.91 -33.55 -12.89
C ILE A 926 19.60 -32.88 -12.48
N ASN A 927 18.49 -33.44 -12.94
CA ASN A 927 17.15 -33.22 -12.42
C ASN A 927 16.74 -34.42 -11.54
N ILE A 928 16.39 -34.15 -10.28
CA ILE A 928 15.92 -35.13 -9.30
C ILE A 928 14.43 -34.91 -9.10
N VAL A 929 13.59 -35.82 -9.62
CA VAL A 929 12.13 -35.77 -9.44
C VAL A 929 11.64 -36.93 -8.60
N GLY A 930 10.69 -36.68 -7.70
CA GLY A 930 10.17 -37.72 -6.83
C GLY A 930 8.94 -37.32 -5.99
N ASN A 931 8.46 -38.28 -5.21
CA ASN A 931 7.32 -38.17 -4.31
C ASN A 931 7.68 -38.87 -2.99
N ALA A 932 7.56 -38.14 -1.88
CA ALA A 932 7.67 -38.69 -0.53
C ALA A 932 6.26 -38.78 0.08
N ARG A 933 5.79 -39.99 0.37
CA ARG A 933 4.44 -40.26 0.89
C ARG A 933 4.43 -41.38 1.91
N LYS A 934 3.36 -41.43 2.71
CA LYS A 934 3.07 -42.61 3.50
C LYS A 934 2.64 -43.77 2.59
N SER A 935 3.13 -44.98 2.84
CA SER A 935 2.74 -46.14 2.04
C SER A 935 1.26 -46.50 2.32
N ALA A 936 0.50 -46.82 1.28
CA ALA A 936 -0.97 -46.96 1.36
C ALA A 936 -1.47 -48.08 2.30
N THR A 937 -0.59 -49.04 2.65
CA THR A 937 -0.85 -50.12 3.60
C THR A 937 -0.43 -49.79 5.04
N SER A 938 0.03 -48.57 5.31
CA SER A 938 0.73 -48.20 6.53
C SER A 938 0.36 -46.77 6.99
N THR A 939 -0.94 -46.50 7.10
CA THR A 939 -1.54 -45.19 7.41
C THR A 939 -1.72 -44.88 8.90
N LEU A 940 -1.20 -45.75 9.77
CA LEU A 940 -1.12 -45.58 11.22
C LEU A 940 0.25 -44.97 11.60
N GLY A 941 0.48 -44.80 12.91
CA GLY A 941 1.68 -44.14 13.46
C GLY A 941 1.49 -42.63 13.59
N ASN A 942 2.59 -41.89 13.74
CA ASN A 942 2.58 -40.42 13.81
C ASN A 942 3.30 -39.73 12.63
N GLY A 943 3.72 -40.50 11.62
CA GLY A 943 4.31 -40.01 10.38
C GLY A 943 5.83 -39.91 10.45
N VAL A 944 6.45 -39.50 9.33
CA VAL A 944 7.91 -39.42 9.21
C VAL A 944 8.41 -38.03 8.84
N ASN A 945 9.65 -37.73 9.17
CA ASN A 945 10.36 -36.55 8.70
C ASN A 945 11.30 -36.94 7.55
N VAL A 946 11.18 -36.29 6.39
CA VAL A 946 11.92 -36.65 5.16
C VAL A 946 12.74 -35.47 4.65
N LYS A 947 13.93 -35.74 4.12
CA LYS A 947 14.74 -34.76 3.39
C LYS A 947 15.74 -35.40 2.42
N VAL A 948 16.30 -34.59 1.53
CA VAL A 948 17.36 -34.94 0.60
C VAL A 948 18.57 -34.03 0.82
N LEU A 949 19.74 -34.63 1.03
CA LEU A 949 21.04 -33.95 1.05
C LEU A 949 21.83 -34.30 -0.21
N LYS A 950 22.61 -33.34 -0.73
CA LYS A 950 23.76 -33.59 -1.62
C LYS A 950 25.03 -33.43 -0.78
N ASN A 951 25.78 -34.51 -0.61
CA ASN A 951 26.88 -34.60 0.36
C ASN A 951 26.38 -34.15 1.75
N THR A 952 26.85 -33.01 2.27
CA THR A 952 26.38 -32.38 3.51
C THR A 952 25.37 -31.25 3.29
N THR A 953 25.19 -30.77 2.06
CA THR A 953 24.30 -29.64 1.73
C THR A 953 22.86 -30.12 1.57
N GLN A 954 21.91 -29.50 2.28
CA GLN A 954 20.50 -29.81 2.09
C GLN A 954 19.96 -29.23 0.77
N ILE A 955 19.23 -30.04 0.01
CA ILE A 955 18.66 -29.65 -1.30
C ILE A 955 17.13 -29.79 -1.37
N TRP A 956 16.50 -30.55 -0.47
CA TRP A 956 15.04 -30.53 -0.28
C TRP A 956 14.64 -31.04 1.13
N PRO A 957 13.64 -30.47 1.81
CA PRO A 957 13.07 -29.14 1.54
C PRO A 957 14.14 -28.04 1.67
N ALA A 958 13.84 -26.80 1.27
CA ALA A 958 14.81 -25.70 1.24
C ALA A 958 15.52 -25.47 2.59
N THR A 959 14.80 -25.64 3.71
CA THR A 959 15.35 -25.71 5.07
C THR A 959 14.55 -26.72 5.91
N GLY A 960 15.12 -27.20 7.02
CA GLY A 960 14.41 -28.05 7.99
C GLY A 960 14.13 -29.49 7.53
N TRP A 961 12.96 -30.01 7.87
CA TRP A 961 12.48 -31.36 7.51
C TRP A 961 11.09 -31.25 6.88
N GLN A 962 10.76 -32.11 5.91
CA GLN A 962 9.41 -32.25 5.42
C GLN A 962 8.68 -33.32 6.23
N LEU A 963 7.70 -32.91 7.03
CA LEU A 963 6.81 -33.83 7.74
C LEU A 963 5.85 -34.50 6.74
N ILE A 964 5.74 -35.82 6.81
CA ILE A 964 4.78 -36.67 6.10
C ILE A 964 3.85 -37.26 7.15
N GLY A 965 2.70 -36.62 7.39
CA GLY A 965 1.73 -37.09 8.39
C GLY A 965 1.20 -38.50 8.09
N ALA A 966 0.82 -39.23 9.14
CA ALA A 966 0.47 -40.66 9.07
C ALA A 966 -0.58 -41.04 8.01
N ALA A 967 -1.56 -40.18 7.73
CA ALA A 967 -2.58 -40.44 6.70
C ALA A 967 -2.20 -39.96 5.29
N ASN A 968 -1.03 -39.33 5.08
CA ASN A 968 -0.69 -38.67 3.81
C ASN A 968 -0.15 -39.64 2.75
N THR A 969 -1.06 -40.37 2.10
CA THR A 969 -0.78 -41.26 0.96
C THR A 969 -0.62 -40.53 -0.38
N THR A 970 -0.96 -39.24 -0.46
CA THR A 970 -0.70 -38.39 -1.64
C THR A 970 0.78 -37.96 -1.68
N GLY A 971 1.32 -37.62 -0.52
CA GLY A 971 2.68 -37.16 -0.32
C GLY A 971 2.96 -35.73 -0.77
N TYR A 972 4.25 -35.39 -0.76
CA TYR A 972 4.80 -34.16 -1.32
C TYR A 972 5.72 -34.51 -2.48
N ASN A 973 5.55 -33.79 -3.60
CA ASN A 973 6.42 -33.92 -4.75
C ASN A 973 7.67 -33.04 -4.59
N PHE A 974 8.79 -33.49 -5.13
CA PHE A 974 10.01 -32.70 -5.27
C PHE A 974 10.52 -32.76 -6.71
N SER A 975 11.05 -31.64 -7.19
CA SER A 975 11.78 -31.50 -8.45
C SER A 975 12.97 -30.58 -8.17
N ILE A 976 14.18 -31.10 -8.29
CA ILE A 976 15.41 -30.42 -7.87
C ILE A 976 16.40 -30.47 -9.03
N ASN A 977 16.75 -29.32 -9.60
CA ASN A 977 17.87 -29.22 -10.55
C ASN A 977 19.15 -28.88 -9.78
N THR A 978 20.20 -29.68 -9.94
CA THR A 978 21.49 -29.44 -9.28
C THR A 978 22.64 -30.03 -10.10
N SER A 979 23.83 -29.44 -10.04
CA SER A 979 25.02 -30.01 -10.68
C SER A 979 25.75 -30.95 -9.72
N VAL A 980 26.21 -32.09 -10.23
CA VAL A 980 27.01 -33.10 -9.51
C VAL A 980 28.38 -33.28 -10.16
N SER A 981 29.38 -33.48 -9.32
CA SER A 981 30.68 -34.03 -9.70
C SER A 981 30.64 -35.55 -9.60
N THR A 982 31.48 -36.22 -10.39
CA THR A 982 31.73 -37.67 -10.24
C THR A 982 32.09 -37.99 -8.79
N GLY A 983 31.34 -38.88 -8.15
CA GLY A 983 31.50 -39.24 -6.73
C GLY A 983 30.66 -38.44 -5.73
N ASP A 984 29.93 -37.39 -6.13
CA ASP A 984 28.95 -36.72 -5.26
C ASP A 984 27.83 -37.71 -4.86
N VAL A 985 27.36 -37.65 -3.62
CA VAL A 985 26.34 -38.55 -3.08
C VAL A 985 25.05 -37.80 -2.75
N LEU A 986 23.92 -38.31 -3.24
CA LEU A 986 22.58 -37.88 -2.83
C LEU A 986 22.02 -38.81 -1.77
N TYR A 987 21.63 -38.27 -0.62
CA TYR A 987 21.07 -39.03 0.52
C TYR A 987 19.57 -38.74 0.66
N PHE A 988 18.73 -39.73 0.36
CA PHE A 988 17.27 -39.69 0.55
C PHE A 988 16.93 -40.27 1.93
N ILE A 989 16.70 -39.39 2.90
CA ILE A 989 16.67 -39.70 4.33
C ILE A 989 15.23 -39.71 4.84
N VAL A 990 14.86 -40.76 5.57
CA VAL A 990 13.61 -40.87 6.34
C VAL A 990 13.94 -41.03 7.82
N ASP A 991 13.33 -40.20 8.65
CA ASP A 991 13.48 -40.14 10.10
C ASP A 991 12.14 -40.37 10.81
N ALA A 992 12.19 -40.98 11.98
CA ALA A 992 11.03 -41.23 12.84
C ALA A 992 10.50 -39.90 13.42
N ASN A 993 9.19 -39.70 13.53
CA ASN A 993 8.63 -38.49 14.16
C ASN A 993 8.53 -38.63 15.69
N GLY A 994 9.62 -39.10 16.31
CA GLY A 994 9.70 -39.46 17.74
C GLY A 994 9.13 -40.85 18.09
N GLU A 995 8.40 -41.47 17.18
CA GLU A 995 7.92 -42.85 17.20
C GLU A 995 8.13 -43.43 15.79
N HIS A 996 8.15 -44.76 15.62
CA HIS A 996 8.44 -45.40 14.32
C HIS A 996 7.50 -46.56 13.98
N SER A 997 6.46 -46.83 14.77
CA SER A 997 5.50 -47.89 14.49
C SER A 997 4.67 -47.55 13.26
N TYR A 998 4.57 -48.49 12.33
CA TYR A 998 3.90 -48.33 11.04
C TYR A 998 4.55 -47.29 10.10
N ASP A 999 5.80 -46.86 10.27
CA ASP A 999 6.42 -45.76 9.49
C ASP A 999 6.92 -46.12 8.08
N THR A 1000 6.40 -47.19 7.47
CA THR A 1000 6.60 -47.53 6.05
C THR A 1000 6.25 -46.33 5.16
N THR A 1001 7.24 -45.85 4.40
CA THR A 1001 7.17 -44.61 3.63
C THR A 1001 7.75 -44.85 2.23
N ASP A 1002 6.96 -44.54 1.20
CA ASP A 1002 7.46 -44.56 -0.19
C ASP A 1002 8.27 -43.26 -0.43
N VAL A 1003 9.52 -43.40 -0.85
CA VAL A 1003 10.36 -42.27 -1.32
C VAL A 1003 10.88 -42.61 -2.71
N GLY A 1004 9.98 -42.48 -3.69
CA GLY A 1004 10.29 -42.70 -5.10
C GLY A 1004 11.05 -41.50 -5.65
N ALA A 1005 12.23 -41.73 -6.23
CA ALA A 1005 13.06 -40.69 -6.83
C ALA A 1005 13.69 -41.19 -8.14
N ALA A 1006 13.58 -40.40 -9.21
CA ALA A 1006 14.31 -40.57 -10.46
C ALA A 1006 15.31 -39.43 -10.62
N ILE A 1007 16.55 -39.78 -10.97
CA ILE A 1007 17.66 -38.85 -11.17
C ILE A 1007 18.05 -38.90 -12.65
N ASN A 1008 17.87 -37.79 -13.34
CA ASN A 1008 18.09 -37.66 -14.78
C ASN A 1008 19.29 -36.74 -15.02
N TYR A 1009 20.32 -37.21 -15.72
CA TYR A 1009 21.28 -36.26 -16.30
C TYR A 1009 20.60 -35.42 -17.40
N GLN A 1010 20.96 -34.14 -17.46
CA GLN A 1010 20.55 -33.19 -18.50
C GLN A 1010 21.68 -32.97 -19.50
#